data_AF-A0A955WM54-F1
#
_entry.id   AF-A0A955WM54-F1
#
_cell.length_a   1.000
_cell.length_b   1.000
_cell.length_c   1.000
_cell.angle_alpha   90.00
_cell.angle_beta   90.00
_cell.angle_gamma   90.00
#
_symmetry.space_group_name_H-M   'P 1'
#
loop_
_entity.id
_entity.type
_entity.pdbx_description
1 polymer ?
#
loop_
_entity_poly.entity_id
_entity_poly.type
_entity_poly.pdbx_seq_one_letter_code
_entity_poly.pdbx_strand_id
1 'polypeptide(L)'
;MAGTDLQGTNLAGSKLARADLRRSRLNQATNLEGAVMTEARLSGQDLQGNNLAGADLRGADLRGATLERAKFIGADLRGVLIGCCPEAMLMGEARAEADCEPARLRASDFSGADLRRDTWPADLWAADMRGLALLGANLTGTVVGPADLRSARLSDAAALGTDFRAARLVGAIFTNARLNNALFRSQDLPDAQFDAAELTGADFESAYLVGANFTGAWLEGTRLHAADLTGATLRSSTILGDIDDPGLPATLTSADLRESRLVGTNLVATDYCRANFEGAVLQDINQNPEMPWLFVGLADNGAWTQRTLIEKMRSARPPRELRCLRLVDAEMLGVELFDQTDFRRALFQRVVIGPGEGDVLSSMTNADFTGAVFDDVTFQEVQMAGSHFNNITATLLKMPGSVADRGTFGGARMERPEFVNTSLVSAAMAGQDLSGAVMTGANLSLATLEGAVLIGTNMSGARLRTANLRGVQGRELDLGNASLAPYADAGGERPIGADLSGADLQAARFGGADASKAVLRGASLVGANMAGAALVRVDFSEANMTSANLANAAIDQCSFHDTRLINGDLSDAVGKPSDFRGVDLSGANLCGVVWGEFNPAAEWEGAVLSAATVCPPKNENNVCNTTATIATFNGAPTCRLFGVPDVGEFANLPGANLAGRDLSANSLRRANLSGANLAGSIIGDAPEANFTEANLEGATIRAGSDLTGAIFTEANLTDIVIEPGAVLTGVQLVDANMRGALIDGAILQDANLDSAQLSGASMRGTVLDEANLNQAGLGGADLTGASAQRCTFVEANLSGADLSDANLTGANLNKAILTGARLARTVLTRAVLSGALLDAVSMNGARFDTADMRGANLTDARGRPATVLGANLSGANLCGLQWGEYNPPETFTF
;
A
#
# COMPACT_ATOMS: atom_id res chain seq x y z
N MET A 1 -5.86 49.82 -61.73
CA MET A 1 -6.89 50.83 -62.05
C MET A 1 -6.50 52.18 -61.44
N ALA A 2 -5.21 52.52 -61.39
CA ALA A 2 -4.75 53.71 -60.66
C ALA A 2 -5.17 55.00 -61.40
N GLY A 3 -5.77 55.95 -60.67
CA GLY A 3 -6.21 57.23 -61.24
C GLY A 3 -7.55 57.20 -61.98
N THR A 4 -8.29 56.09 -61.94
CA THR A 4 -9.62 56.01 -62.59
C THR A 4 -10.70 56.66 -61.74
N ASP A 5 -11.67 57.30 -62.39
CA ASP A 5 -12.89 57.78 -61.71
C ASP A 5 -13.88 56.63 -61.56
N LEU A 6 -14.11 56.20 -60.32
CA LEU A 6 -14.97 55.08 -59.95
C LEU A 6 -16.15 55.54 -59.07
N GLN A 7 -16.39 56.86 -58.99
CA GLN A 7 -17.47 57.42 -58.17
C GLN A 7 -18.84 56.87 -58.61
N GLY A 8 -19.62 56.37 -57.65
CA GLY A 8 -20.97 55.83 -57.92
C GLY A 8 -21.00 54.49 -58.65
N THR A 9 -19.86 53.81 -58.83
CA THR A 9 -19.82 52.51 -59.51
C THR A 9 -20.30 51.38 -58.59
N ASN A 10 -21.01 50.40 -59.16
CA ASN A 10 -21.36 49.18 -58.44
C ASN A 10 -20.29 48.12 -58.71
N LEU A 11 -19.42 47.90 -57.73
CA LEU A 11 -18.32 46.94 -57.74
C LEU A 11 -18.60 45.76 -56.81
N ALA A 12 -19.87 45.52 -56.43
CA ALA A 12 -20.23 44.41 -55.59
C ALA A 12 -19.83 43.06 -56.21
N GLY A 13 -19.23 42.16 -55.43
CA GLY A 13 -18.75 40.85 -55.89
C GLY A 13 -17.58 40.90 -56.87
N SER A 14 -17.01 42.08 -57.14
CA SER A 14 -15.94 42.23 -58.14
C SER A 14 -14.63 41.59 -57.71
N LYS A 15 -13.86 41.08 -58.68
CA LYS A 15 -12.53 40.49 -58.45
C LYS A 15 -11.46 41.56 -58.66
N LEU A 16 -11.04 42.18 -57.57
CA LEU A 16 -10.08 43.28 -57.47
C LEU A 16 -8.80 42.88 -56.73
N ALA A 17 -8.51 41.58 -56.62
CA ALA A 17 -7.29 41.10 -55.98
C ALA A 17 -6.05 41.71 -56.67
N ARG A 18 -5.11 42.25 -55.89
CA ARG A 18 -3.91 42.96 -56.33
C ARG A 18 -4.16 44.21 -57.19
N ALA A 19 -5.41 44.70 -57.23
CA ALA A 19 -5.72 45.90 -57.98
C ALA A 19 -5.01 47.11 -57.35
N ASP A 20 -4.28 47.86 -58.16
CA ASP A 20 -3.80 49.19 -57.74
C ASP A 20 -4.92 50.21 -57.95
N LEU A 21 -5.49 50.67 -56.83
CA LEU A 21 -6.55 51.67 -56.75
C LEU A 21 -6.03 53.00 -56.18
N ARG A 22 -4.71 53.13 -56.01
CA ARG A 22 -4.12 54.40 -55.57
C ARG A 22 -4.48 55.51 -56.56
N ARG A 23 -4.80 56.68 -56.03
CA ARG A 23 -5.23 57.89 -56.78
C ARG A 23 -6.55 57.74 -57.54
N SER A 24 -7.25 56.62 -57.41
CA SER A 24 -8.60 56.49 -57.97
C SER A 24 -9.58 57.35 -57.17
N ARG A 25 -10.68 57.76 -57.80
CA ARG A 25 -11.75 58.51 -57.13
C ARG A 25 -12.86 57.54 -56.75
N LEU A 26 -12.92 57.19 -55.47
CA LEU A 26 -14.03 56.48 -54.85
C LEU A 26 -14.87 57.50 -54.06
N ASN A 27 -16.14 57.18 -53.83
CA ASN A 27 -16.99 57.96 -52.94
C ASN A 27 -18.01 57.03 -52.26
N GLN A 28 -18.77 57.59 -51.31
CA GLN A 28 -19.87 56.94 -50.59
C GLN A 28 -20.96 56.28 -51.47
N ALA A 29 -21.06 56.63 -52.77
CA ALA A 29 -22.00 56.00 -53.70
C ALA A 29 -21.42 54.73 -54.37
N THR A 30 -20.15 54.40 -54.10
CA THR A 30 -19.46 53.24 -54.68
C THR A 30 -19.72 52.01 -53.82
N ASN A 31 -20.33 50.97 -54.40
CA ASN A 31 -20.65 49.73 -53.68
C ASN A 31 -19.52 48.70 -53.84
N LEU A 32 -18.93 48.24 -52.74
CA LEU A 32 -17.85 47.25 -52.70
C LEU A 32 -18.25 45.98 -51.94
N GLU A 33 -19.56 45.79 -51.70
CA GLU A 33 -20.09 44.64 -51.00
C GLU A 33 -19.68 43.31 -51.67
N GLY A 34 -19.08 42.40 -50.90
CA GLY A 34 -18.62 41.10 -51.43
C GLY A 34 -17.44 41.17 -52.39
N ALA A 35 -16.80 42.33 -52.58
CA ALA A 35 -15.66 42.46 -53.48
C ALA A 35 -14.43 41.71 -52.95
N VAL A 36 -13.74 40.98 -53.84
CA VAL A 36 -12.49 40.27 -53.52
C VAL A 36 -11.32 41.19 -53.85
N MET A 37 -10.81 41.87 -52.84
CA MET A 37 -9.74 42.88 -52.89
C MET A 37 -8.45 42.40 -52.20
N THR A 38 -8.20 41.10 -52.17
CA THR A 38 -6.99 40.51 -51.59
C THR A 38 -5.72 41.16 -52.15
N GLU A 39 -4.81 41.68 -51.33
CA GLU A 39 -3.57 42.38 -51.72
C GLU A 39 -3.78 43.66 -52.58
N ALA A 40 -4.99 44.22 -52.62
CA ALA A 40 -5.25 45.47 -53.35
C ALA A 40 -4.54 46.68 -52.72
N ARG A 41 -4.09 47.65 -53.53
CA ARG A 41 -3.48 48.90 -53.03
C ARG A 41 -4.51 50.02 -53.00
N LEU A 42 -4.96 50.36 -51.81
CA LEU A 42 -5.97 51.37 -51.48
C LEU A 42 -5.39 52.49 -50.59
N SER A 43 -4.07 52.66 -50.57
CA SER A 43 -3.41 53.66 -49.74
C SER A 43 -3.87 55.08 -50.11
N GLY A 44 -4.16 55.90 -49.11
CA GLY A 44 -4.61 57.29 -49.28
C GLY A 44 -6.03 57.45 -49.85
N GLN A 45 -6.83 56.39 -49.95
CA GLN A 45 -8.16 56.45 -50.55
C GLN A 45 -9.22 57.05 -49.60
N ASP A 46 -10.14 57.84 -50.15
CA ASP A 46 -11.35 58.26 -49.44
C ASP A 46 -12.45 57.20 -49.63
N LEU A 47 -12.68 56.44 -48.57
CA LEU A 47 -13.64 55.35 -48.46
C LEU A 47 -14.72 55.68 -47.41
N GLN A 48 -14.90 56.98 -47.09
CA GLN A 48 -15.87 57.42 -46.10
C GLN A 48 -17.29 56.97 -46.47
N GLY A 49 -17.96 56.25 -45.58
CA GLY A 49 -19.34 55.80 -45.77
C GLY A 49 -19.53 54.62 -46.75
N ASN A 50 -18.46 54.04 -47.30
CA ASN A 50 -18.56 52.97 -48.29
C ASN A 50 -19.08 51.65 -47.69
N ASN A 51 -19.85 50.90 -48.50
CA ASN A 51 -20.30 49.56 -48.16
C ASN A 51 -19.27 48.52 -48.61
N LEU A 52 -18.58 47.92 -47.66
CA LEU A 52 -17.56 46.86 -47.81
C LEU A 52 -18.04 45.56 -47.14
N ALA A 53 -19.33 45.42 -46.85
CA ALA A 53 -19.88 44.24 -46.21
C ALA A 53 -19.55 42.97 -47.03
N GLY A 54 -19.08 41.90 -46.39
CA GLY A 54 -18.70 40.65 -47.04
C GLY A 54 -17.47 40.71 -47.96
N ALA A 55 -16.77 41.84 -48.04
CA ALA A 55 -15.59 41.98 -48.90
C ALA A 55 -14.39 41.17 -48.37
N ASP A 56 -13.58 40.59 -49.26
CA ASP A 56 -12.32 39.91 -48.94
C ASP A 56 -11.15 40.86 -49.20
N LEU A 57 -10.67 41.51 -48.16
CA LEU A 57 -9.60 42.51 -48.19
C LEU A 57 -8.23 41.93 -47.82
N ARG A 58 -8.07 40.60 -47.80
CA ARG A 58 -6.88 40.02 -47.19
C ARG A 58 -5.57 40.50 -47.80
N GLY A 59 -4.62 41.03 -47.03
CA GLY A 59 -3.36 41.55 -47.58
C GLY A 59 -3.44 42.97 -48.17
N ALA A 60 -4.62 43.62 -48.20
CA ALA A 60 -4.79 44.91 -48.87
C ALA A 60 -4.11 46.07 -48.14
N ASP A 61 -3.62 47.07 -48.88
CA ASP A 61 -2.96 48.26 -48.34
C ASP A 61 -3.93 49.43 -48.18
N LEU A 62 -4.32 49.77 -46.96
CA LEU A 62 -5.23 50.87 -46.58
C LEU A 62 -4.53 52.01 -45.83
N ARG A 63 -3.19 52.07 -45.84
CA ARG A 63 -2.44 53.16 -45.15
C ARG A 63 -2.87 54.52 -45.70
N GLY A 64 -3.21 55.46 -44.81
CA GLY A 64 -3.68 56.81 -45.16
C GLY A 64 -5.12 56.88 -45.68
N ALA A 65 -5.87 55.77 -45.71
CA ALA A 65 -7.25 55.79 -46.18
C ALA A 65 -8.20 56.44 -45.15
N THR A 66 -9.17 57.21 -45.62
CA THR A 66 -10.26 57.74 -44.77
C THR A 66 -11.42 56.76 -44.83
N LEU A 67 -11.75 56.13 -43.70
CA LEU A 67 -12.71 55.03 -43.60
C LEU A 67 -13.90 55.38 -42.69
N GLU A 68 -14.04 56.65 -42.31
CA GLU A 68 -15.08 57.07 -41.38
C GLU A 68 -16.47 56.63 -41.86
N ARG A 69 -17.31 56.07 -40.99
CA ARG A 69 -18.66 55.57 -41.32
C ARG A 69 -18.71 54.44 -42.37
N ALA A 70 -17.59 53.83 -42.75
CA ALA A 70 -17.58 52.68 -43.64
C ALA A 70 -18.17 51.43 -42.96
N LYS A 71 -18.78 50.55 -43.75
CA LYS A 71 -19.43 49.30 -43.28
C LYS A 71 -18.61 48.09 -43.69
N PHE A 72 -18.09 47.32 -42.74
CA PHE A 72 -17.28 46.11 -42.94
C PHE A 72 -18.01 44.84 -42.49
N ILE A 73 -19.35 44.85 -42.47
CA ILE A 73 -20.13 43.77 -41.88
C ILE A 73 -19.83 42.44 -42.59
N GLY A 74 -19.26 41.46 -41.88
CA GLY A 74 -18.87 40.16 -42.47
C GLY A 74 -17.67 40.19 -43.42
N ALA A 75 -16.88 41.28 -43.46
CA ALA A 75 -15.70 41.39 -44.30
C ALA A 75 -14.49 40.63 -43.72
N ASP A 76 -13.61 40.13 -44.60
CA ASP A 76 -12.38 39.42 -44.26
C ASP A 76 -11.18 40.36 -44.41
N LEU A 77 -10.58 40.75 -43.28
CA LEU A 77 -9.56 41.81 -43.19
C LEU A 77 -8.15 41.26 -42.88
N ARG A 78 -7.91 39.95 -43.03
CA ARG A 78 -6.63 39.32 -42.63
C ARG A 78 -5.46 39.80 -43.49
N GLY A 79 -4.46 40.45 -42.92
CA GLY A 79 -3.26 40.93 -43.65
C GLY A 79 -3.36 42.36 -44.17
N VAL A 80 -4.40 43.10 -43.79
CA VAL A 80 -4.58 44.49 -44.26
C VAL A 80 -3.57 45.44 -43.59
N LEU A 81 -2.90 46.28 -44.38
CA LEU A 81 -1.97 47.32 -43.90
C LEU A 81 -2.75 48.62 -43.60
N ILE A 82 -2.81 49.06 -42.34
CA ILE A 82 -3.60 50.25 -41.93
C ILE A 82 -2.73 51.36 -41.30
N GLY A 83 -1.49 51.05 -40.90
CA GLY A 83 -0.56 51.97 -40.26
C GLY A 83 0.90 51.82 -40.71
N CYS A 84 1.76 52.70 -40.23
CA CYS A 84 3.20 52.72 -40.55
C CYS A 84 3.99 51.75 -39.69
N CYS A 85 4.95 51.04 -40.31
CA CYS A 85 5.93 50.24 -39.59
C CYS A 85 6.80 51.13 -38.66
N PRO A 86 7.01 50.79 -37.38
CA PRO A 86 7.83 51.59 -36.46
C PRO A 86 9.31 51.67 -36.83
N GLU A 87 9.83 50.73 -37.63
CA GLU A 87 11.26 50.61 -37.94
C GLU A 87 11.81 51.69 -38.89
N ALA A 88 10.95 52.48 -39.56
CA ALA A 88 11.40 53.56 -40.44
C ALA A 88 11.70 54.89 -39.71
N MET A 89 11.37 55.03 -38.41
CA MET A 89 11.70 56.24 -37.64
C MET A 89 13.08 56.21 -36.95
N LEU A 90 13.78 55.06 -36.96
CA LEU A 90 15.06 54.87 -36.25
C LEU A 90 16.30 54.89 -37.15
N MET A 91 16.15 54.99 -38.47
CA MET A 91 17.26 55.20 -39.40
C MET A 91 17.07 56.57 -40.04
N GLY A 92 17.90 57.53 -39.63
CA GLY A 92 17.93 58.86 -40.22
C GLY A 92 18.42 58.81 -41.67
N GLU A 93 17.53 58.51 -42.62
CA GLU A 93 17.69 58.85 -44.02
C GLU A 93 16.33 59.24 -44.61
N ALA A 94 16.17 60.55 -44.83
CA ALA A 94 15.03 61.10 -45.53
C ALA A 94 15.02 60.63 -47.00
N ARG A 95 14.13 59.68 -47.31
CA ARG A 95 13.40 59.70 -48.58
C ARG A 95 11.92 59.56 -48.28
N ALA A 96 11.28 60.73 -48.27
CA ALA A 96 9.84 60.88 -48.25
C ALA A 96 9.20 60.10 -49.41
N GLU A 97 8.60 58.94 -49.12
CA GLU A 97 7.37 58.54 -49.79
C GLU A 97 6.21 59.00 -48.92
N ALA A 98 5.38 59.88 -49.48
CA ALA A 98 4.44 60.75 -48.79
C ALA A 98 3.14 60.07 -48.30
N ASP A 99 3.10 58.76 -48.09
CA ASP A 99 1.87 58.01 -47.77
C ASP A 99 2.01 57.19 -46.47
N CYS A 100 2.47 57.83 -45.39
CA CYS A 100 2.53 57.19 -44.07
C CYS A 100 1.65 57.91 -43.05
N GLU A 101 0.37 58.10 -43.40
CA GLU A 101 -0.68 58.47 -42.44
C GLU A 101 -1.42 57.21 -41.96
N PRO A 102 -1.78 57.08 -40.67
CA PRO A 102 -2.69 56.02 -40.22
C PRO A 102 -4.08 56.21 -40.82
N ALA A 103 -4.80 55.12 -41.12
CA ALA A 103 -6.17 55.23 -41.60
C ALA A 103 -7.12 55.82 -40.54
N ARG A 104 -8.12 56.60 -40.96
CA ARG A 104 -9.09 57.27 -40.07
C ARG A 104 -10.38 56.44 -39.98
N LEU A 105 -10.66 55.84 -38.84
CA LEU A 105 -11.70 54.79 -38.66
C LEU A 105 -12.97 55.24 -37.89
N ARG A 106 -13.19 56.55 -37.70
CA ARG A 106 -14.24 57.07 -36.80
C ARG A 106 -15.66 56.64 -37.22
N ALA A 107 -16.46 56.13 -36.29
CA ALA A 107 -17.86 55.70 -36.51
C ALA A 107 -18.06 54.60 -37.58
N SER A 108 -17.05 53.77 -37.82
CA SER A 108 -17.11 52.65 -38.78
C SER A 108 -17.71 51.40 -38.13
N ASP A 109 -18.42 50.59 -38.91
CA ASP A 109 -19.12 49.40 -38.43
C ASP A 109 -18.35 48.13 -38.83
N PHE A 110 -17.76 47.44 -37.85
CA PHE A 110 -16.99 46.20 -38.02
C PHE A 110 -17.77 44.94 -37.60
N SER A 111 -19.08 45.03 -37.40
CA SER A 111 -19.90 43.93 -36.89
C SER A 111 -19.70 42.64 -37.70
N GLY A 112 -19.12 41.61 -37.10
CA GLY A 112 -18.91 40.31 -37.76
C GLY A 112 -17.71 40.22 -38.73
N ALA A 113 -16.78 41.18 -38.75
CA ALA A 113 -15.56 41.09 -39.56
C ALA A 113 -14.53 40.08 -38.98
N ASP A 114 -13.79 39.37 -39.84
CA ASP A 114 -12.75 38.40 -39.44
C ASP A 114 -11.33 38.99 -39.50
N LEU A 115 -10.64 39.00 -38.36
CA LEU A 115 -9.29 39.55 -38.15
C LEU A 115 -8.26 38.45 -37.80
N ARG A 116 -8.57 37.15 -37.95
CA ARG A 116 -7.73 36.05 -37.44
C ARG A 116 -6.76 35.45 -38.49
N ARG A 117 -5.47 35.30 -38.11
CA ARG A 117 -4.33 34.71 -38.84
C ARG A 117 -3.62 35.64 -39.84
N ASP A 118 -2.55 36.28 -39.38
CA ASP A 118 -1.45 36.72 -40.24
C ASP A 118 -0.15 36.02 -39.85
N THR A 119 0.37 35.22 -40.78
CA THR A 119 1.79 34.94 -40.85
C THR A 119 2.45 36.12 -41.54
N TRP A 120 2.85 37.15 -40.78
CA TRP A 120 3.93 38.04 -41.16
C TRP A 120 4.97 38.10 -40.04
N PRO A 121 6.27 38.10 -40.38
CA PRO A 121 7.32 38.28 -39.40
C PRO A 121 7.20 39.72 -38.86
N ALA A 122 7.05 39.83 -37.54
CA ALA A 122 6.56 41.00 -36.80
C ALA A 122 5.02 41.14 -36.77
N ASP A 123 4.42 40.35 -35.88
CA ASP A 123 3.64 40.89 -34.78
C ASP A 123 2.51 41.90 -35.07
N LEU A 124 1.28 41.37 -35.03
CA LEU A 124 0.19 42.01 -34.29
C LEU A 124 0.36 41.88 -32.75
N TRP A 125 1.51 41.39 -32.26
CA TRP A 125 1.97 41.43 -30.86
C TRP A 125 2.19 42.88 -30.38
N ALA A 126 2.04 43.88 -31.24
CA ALA A 126 2.17 45.29 -30.89
C ALA A 126 1.34 46.19 -31.82
N ALA A 127 0.07 45.83 -32.11
CA ALA A 127 -0.85 46.83 -32.63
C ALA A 127 -1.07 47.89 -31.54
N ASP A 128 -0.27 48.96 -31.59
CA ASP A 128 -0.34 50.10 -30.70
C ASP A 128 -1.66 50.85 -30.92
N MET A 129 -2.69 50.44 -30.18
CA MET A 129 -3.94 51.20 -30.06
C MET A 129 -3.92 52.14 -28.86
N ARG A 130 -2.73 52.45 -28.29
CA ARG A 130 -2.62 53.37 -27.15
C ARG A 130 -3.15 54.74 -27.56
N GLY A 131 -4.17 55.21 -26.85
CA GLY A 131 -4.80 56.51 -27.13
C GLY A 131 -5.80 56.53 -28.29
N LEU A 132 -6.16 55.38 -28.89
CA LEU A 132 -7.23 55.35 -29.88
C LEU A 132 -8.59 55.66 -29.22
N ALA A 133 -9.29 56.65 -29.75
CA ALA A 133 -10.64 57.01 -29.33
C ALA A 133 -11.67 56.14 -30.07
N LEU A 134 -12.03 55.00 -29.50
CA LEU A 134 -13.09 54.10 -29.98
C LEU A 134 -14.47 54.54 -29.45
N LEU A 135 -14.65 55.85 -29.22
CA LEU A 135 -15.85 56.45 -28.67
C LEU A 135 -17.08 56.06 -29.50
N GLY A 136 -18.00 55.29 -28.90
CA GLY A 136 -19.22 54.79 -29.53
C GLY A 136 -19.03 53.65 -30.54
N ALA A 137 -17.89 52.95 -30.53
CA ALA A 137 -17.66 51.80 -31.39
C ALA A 137 -18.54 50.60 -30.99
N ASN A 138 -19.08 49.88 -31.99
CA ASN A 138 -19.76 48.60 -31.77
C ASN A 138 -18.78 47.45 -31.98
N LEU A 139 -18.37 46.83 -30.88
CA LEU A 139 -17.50 45.66 -30.76
C LEU A 139 -18.30 44.40 -30.37
N THR A 140 -19.63 44.46 -30.37
CA THR A 140 -20.50 43.35 -29.93
C THR A 140 -20.16 42.03 -30.64
N GLY A 141 -19.87 40.99 -29.86
CA GLY A 141 -19.54 39.64 -30.37
C GLY A 141 -18.19 39.53 -31.07
N THR A 142 -17.32 40.54 -30.97
CA THR A 142 -15.98 40.48 -31.56
C THR A 142 -15.04 39.61 -30.71
N VAL A 143 -14.22 38.79 -31.38
CA VAL A 143 -13.07 38.12 -30.74
C VAL A 143 -11.89 39.06 -30.86
N VAL A 144 -11.61 39.80 -29.79
CA VAL A 144 -10.44 40.65 -29.70
C VAL A 144 -9.28 39.70 -29.41
N GLY A 145 -8.41 39.47 -30.40
CA GLY A 145 -7.21 38.63 -30.23
C GLY A 145 -6.22 39.26 -29.21
N PRO A 146 -4.92 38.93 -29.28
CA PRO A 146 -3.90 39.51 -28.39
C PRO A 146 -3.57 40.98 -28.69
N ALA A 147 -4.59 41.82 -28.84
CA ALA A 147 -4.47 43.23 -29.13
C ALA A 147 -3.96 44.03 -27.91
N ASP A 148 -3.04 44.95 -28.16
CA ASP A 148 -2.53 45.87 -27.14
C ASP A 148 -3.46 47.10 -27.02
N LEU A 149 -4.36 47.03 -26.03
CA LEU A 149 -5.37 48.03 -25.70
C LEU A 149 -5.01 48.83 -24.44
N ARG A 150 -3.72 48.88 -24.07
CA ARG A 150 -3.26 49.65 -22.92
C ARG A 150 -3.65 51.12 -23.07
N SER A 151 -4.29 51.68 -22.05
CA SER A 151 -4.78 53.07 -22.08
C SER A 151 -5.74 53.41 -23.24
N ALA A 152 -6.39 52.42 -23.85
CA ALA A 152 -7.39 52.65 -24.89
C ALA A 152 -8.64 53.34 -24.30
N ARG A 153 -9.24 54.27 -25.05
CA ARG A 153 -10.49 54.94 -24.68
C ARG A 153 -11.66 54.27 -25.38
N LEU A 154 -12.30 53.35 -24.66
CA LEU A 154 -13.49 52.58 -25.03
C LEU A 154 -14.76 53.18 -24.41
N SER A 155 -14.73 54.47 -24.08
CA SER A 155 -15.88 55.15 -23.50
C SER A 155 -17.10 55.08 -24.44
N ASP A 156 -18.28 54.81 -23.88
CA ASP A 156 -19.55 54.65 -24.61
C ASP A 156 -19.54 53.52 -25.68
N ALA A 157 -18.55 52.63 -25.68
CA ALA A 157 -18.49 51.52 -26.63
C ALA A 157 -19.51 50.42 -26.29
N ALA A 158 -20.08 49.79 -27.32
CA ALA A 158 -20.94 48.62 -27.18
C ALA A 158 -20.14 47.35 -27.47
N ALA A 159 -19.78 46.59 -26.45
CA ALA A 159 -18.92 45.42 -26.53
C ALA A 159 -19.57 44.20 -25.84
N LEU A 160 -20.86 43.97 -26.10
CA LEU A 160 -21.61 42.87 -25.49
C LEU A 160 -21.05 41.51 -25.95
N GLY A 161 -20.82 40.59 -25.01
CA GLY A 161 -20.32 39.24 -25.30
C GLY A 161 -18.93 39.19 -25.93
N THR A 162 -18.16 40.28 -25.84
CA THR A 162 -16.82 40.39 -26.43
C THR A 162 -15.83 39.56 -25.63
N ASP A 163 -14.97 38.81 -26.32
CA ASP A 163 -13.90 38.04 -25.68
C ASP A 163 -12.64 38.89 -25.55
N PHE A 164 -12.30 39.29 -24.32
CA PHE A 164 -11.10 40.05 -24.00
C PHE A 164 -9.97 39.20 -23.40
N ARG A 165 -10.14 37.87 -23.27
CA ARG A 165 -9.19 36.99 -22.56
C ARG A 165 -7.77 36.96 -23.13
N ALA A 166 -7.58 37.41 -24.36
CA ALA A 166 -6.26 37.50 -25.00
C ALA A 166 -5.67 38.92 -25.01
N ALA A 167 -6.47 39.96 -24.76
CA ALA A 167 -6.06 41.36 -24.92
C ALA A 167 -5.11 41.84 -23.80
N ARG A 168 -4.41 42.96 -24.02
CA ARG A 168 -3.67 43.68 -22.97
C ARG A 168 -4.41 44.97 -22.62
N LEU A 169 -4.97 45.06 -21.43
CA LEU A 169 -5.93 46.11 -21.06
C LEU A 169 -5.49 47.01 -19.90
N VAL A 170 -4.20 46.97 -19.54
CA VAL A 170 -3.62 47.80 -18.45
C VAL A 170 -4.00 49.28 -18.63
N GLY A 171 -4.69 49.85 -17.64
CA GLY A 171 -5.16 51.25 -17.64
C GLY A 171 -6.20 51.61 -18.71
N ALA A 172 -6.92 50.64 -19.29
CA ALA A 172 -7.98 50.91 -20.26
C ALA A 172 -9.18 51.66 -19.64
N ILE A 173 -9.85 52.49 -20.45
CA ILE A 173 -10.99 53.32 -20.03
C ILE A 173 -12.27 52.83 -20.71
N PHE A 174 -13.16 52.25 -19.92
CA PHE A 174 -14.46 51.68 -20.27
C PHE A 174 -15.64 52.48 -19.69
N THR A 175 -15.45 53.76 -19.36
CA THR A 175 -16.49 54.65 -18.85
C THR A 175 -17.77 54.59 -19.70
N ASN A 176 -18.94 54.35 -19.10
CA ASN A 176 -20.24 54.17 -19.78
C ASN A 176 -20.28 53.06 -20.86
N ALA A 177 -19.31 52.16 -20.91
CA ALA A 177 -19.30 51.09 -21.91
C ALA A 177 -20.36 50.02 -21.59
N ARG A 178 -20.93 49.41 -22.64
CA ARG A 178 -21.87 48.29 -22.53
C ARG A 178 -21.12 46.97 -22.74
N LEU A 179 -20.81 46.29 -21.65
CA LEU A 179 -19.92 45.13 -21.55
C LEU A 179 -20.64 43.87 -21.02
N ASN A 180 -21.96 43.82 -21.16
CA ASN A 180 -22.76 42.67 -20.70
C ASN A 180 -22.23 41.36 -21.30
N ASN A 181 -22.04 40.34 -20.45
CA ASN A 181 -21.47 39.04 -20.79
C ASN A 181 -20.07 39.06 -21.42
N ALA A 182 -19.30 40.14 -21.25
CA ALA A 182 -17.91 40.20 -21.72
C ALA A 182 -16.99 39.28 -20.89
N LEU A 183 -15.96 38.70 -21.53
CA LEU A 183 -15.05 37.74 -20.91
C LEU A 183 -13.69 38.39 -20.61
N PHE A 184 -13.40 38.61 -19.33
CA PHE A 184 -12.16 39.20 -18.76
C PHE A 184 -11.39 38.23 -17.85
N ARG A 185 -11.68 36.93 -17.90
CA ARG A 185 -11.02 35.92 -17.05
C ARG A 185 -9.49 36.00 -17.16
N SER A 186 -8.82 36.04 -15.99
CA SER A 186 -7.37 36.11 -15.84
C SER A 186 -6.68 37.29 -16.55
N GLN A 187 -7.41 38.40 -16.75
CA GLN A 187 -6.87 39.61 -17.38
C GLN A 187 -6.05 40.48 -16.44
N ASP A 188 -5.08 41.19 -17.01
CA ASP A 188 -4.26 42.20 -16.32
C ASP A 188 -4.84 43.61 -16.58
N LEU A 189 -5.56 44.14 -15.58
CA LEU A 189 -6.42 45.32 -15.62
C LEU A 189 -6.17 46.31 -14.45
N PRO A 190 -4.92 46.60 -14.04
CA PRO A 190 -4.69 47.55 -12.96
C PRO A 190 -5.08 48.96 -13.43
N ASP A 191 -5.64 49.73 -12.50
CA ASP A 191 -6.13 51.11 -12.68
C ASP A 191 -7.16 51.30 -13.82
N ALA A 192 -7.77 50.21 -14.32
CA ALA A 192 -8.78 50.28 -15.36
C ALA A 192 -10.03 51.05 -14.88
N GLN A 193 -10.61 51.86 -15.77
CA GLN A 193 -11.78 52.69 -15.44
C GLN A 193 -13.05 52.08 -16.02
N PHE A 194 -13.92 51.55 -15.17
CA PHE A 194 -15.23 50.98 -15.49
C PHE A 194 -16.38 51.82 -14.91
N ASP A 195 -16.16 53.12 -14.72
CA ASP A 195 -17.15 54.01 -14.12
C ASP A 195 -18.44 54.06 -14.96
N ALA A 196 -19.57 53.82 -14.29
CA ALA A 196 -20.90 53.69 -14.90
C ALA A 196 -21.02 52.68 -16.07
N ALA A 197 -20.13 51.69 -16.16
CA ALA A 197 -20.20 50.65 -17.18
C ALA A 197 -21.32 49.62 -16.86
N GLU A 198 -21.99 49.12 -17.91
CA GLU A 198 -22.91 47.98 -17.83
C GLU A 198 -22.10 46.68 -17.94
N LEU A 199 -21.95 45.94 -16.85
CA LEU A 199 -21.12 44.72 -16.76
C LEU A 199 -21.95 43.47 -16.42
N THR A 200 -23.26 43.49 -16.64
CA THR A 200 -24.14 42.38 -16.24
C THR A 200 -23.70 41.06 -16.87
N GLY A 201 -23.44 40.04 -16.04
CA GLY A 201 -22.98 38.71 -16.47
C GLY A 201 -21.52 38.63 -16.95
N ALA A 202 -20.72 39.69 -16.78
CA ALA A 202 -19.31 39.67 -17.17
C ALA A 202 -18.46 38.70 -16.31
N ASP A 203 -17.44 38.09 -16.92
CA ASP A 203 -16.55 37.12 -16.28
C ASP A 203 -15.17 37.74 -16.01
N PHE A 204 -14.88 38.05 -14.75
CA PHE A 204 -13.60 38.56 -14.24
C PHE A 204 -12.87 37.53 -13.36
N GLU A 205 -13.16 36.23 -13.51
CA GLU A 205 -12.55 35.20 -12.67
C GLU A 205 -11.01 35.30 -12.70
N SER A 206 -10.36 35.38 -11.53
CA SER A 206 -8.91 35.52 -11.37
C SER A 206 -8.28 36.73 -12.09
N ALA A 207 -9.03 37.78 -12.40
CA ALA A 207 -8.51 39.00 -13.02
C ALA A 207 -7.73 39.86 -12.01
N TYR A 208 -6.68 40.56 -12.48
CA TYR A 208 -5.89 41.52 -11.72
C TYR A 208 -6.44 42.94 -11.93
N LEU A 209 -7.21 43.44 -10.96
CA LEU A 209 -8.00 44.67 -10.99
C LEU A 209 -7.53 45.68 -9.92
N VAL A 210 -6.23 45.65 -9.57
CA VAL A 210 -5.67 46.51 -8.54
C VAL A 210 -5.84 47.99 -8.91
N GLY A 211 -6.43 48.78 -8.02
CA GLY A 211 -6.70 50.21 -8.24
C GLY A 211 -7.83 50.51 -9.24
N ALA A 212 -8.51 49.50 -9.79
CA ALA A 212 -9.56 49.71 -10.78
C ALA A 212 -10.77 50.50 -10.22
N ASN A 213 -11.41 51.29 -11.08
CA ASN A 213 -12.54 52.14 -10.70
C ASN A 213 -13.86 51.61 -11.27
N PHE A 214 -14.74 51.12 -10.41
CA PHE A 214 -16.08 50.63 -10.70
C PHE A 214 -17.18 51.58 -10.19
N THR A 215 -16.89 52.87 -10.02
CA THR A 215 -17.88 53.81 -9.46
C THR A 215 -19.15 53.85 -10.31
N GLY A 216 -20.30 53.53 -9.71
CA GLY A 216 -21.59 53.49 -10.40
C GLY A 216 -21.79 52.33 -11.38
N ALA A 217 -20.87 51.38 -11.47
CA ALA A 217 -20.96 50.26 -12.40
C ALA A 217 -22.07 49.26 -12.04
N TRP A 218 -22.68 48.65 -13.05
CA TRP A 218 -23.71 47.61 -12.89
C TRP A 218 -23.06 46.23 -13.04
N LEU A 219 -22.85 45.54 -11.92
CA LEU A 219 -22.10 44.29 -11.80
C LEU A 219 -23.02 43.10 -11.47
N GLU A 220 -24.28 43.15 -11.90
CA GLU A 220 -25.26 42.09 -11.64
C GLU A 220 -24.86 40.77 -12.33
N GLY A 221 -24.88 39.65 -11.59
CA GLY A 221 -24.46 38.34 -12.11
C GLY A 221 -22.97 38.22 -12.50
N THR A 222 -22.11 39.15 -12.08
CA THR A 222 -20.68 39.14 -12.45
C THR A 222 -19.86 38.11 -11.68
N ARG A 223 -18.94 37.43 -12.38
CA ARG A 223 -18.02 36.47 -11.75
C ARG A 223 -16.72 37.16 -11.42
N LEU A 224 -16.48 37.44 -10.14
CA LEU A 224 -15.26 38.06 -9.60
C LEU A 224 -14.49 37.07 -8.70
N HIS A 225 -14.75 35.77 -8.83
CA HIS A 225 -14.06 34.72 -8.06
C HIS A 225 -12.54 34.84 -8.19
N ALA A 226 -11.84 34.87 -7.06
CA ALA A 226 -10.38 34.97 -6.97
C ALA A 226 -9.74 36.19 -7.68
N ALA A 227 -10.52 37.22 -8.01
CA ALA A 227 -10.00 38.44 -8.62
C ALA A 227 -9.25 39.31 -7.58
N ASP A 228 -8.20 40.01 -8.02
CA ASP A 228 -7.45 40.95 -7.19
C ASP A 228 -7.97 42.38 -7.39
N LEU A 229 -8.84 42.83 -6.50
CA LEU A 229 -9.44 44.17 -6.42
C LEU A 229 -8.73 45.06 -5.38
N THR A 230 -7.46 44.79 -5.06
CA THR A 230 -6.72 45.58 -4.06
C THR A 230 -6.72 47.07 -4.44
N GLY A 231 -7.11 47.97 -3.55
CA GLY A 231 -7.20 49.41 -3.79
C GLY A 231 -8.31 49.86 -4.75
N ALA A 232 -9.13 48.94 -5.28
CA ALA A 232 -10.18 49.26 -6.23
C ALA A 232 -11.30 50.13 -5.61
N THR A 233 -11.96 50.96 -6.41
CA THR A 233 -13.05 51.84 -5.97
C THR A 233 -14.39 51.34 -6.51
N LEU A 234 -15.31 50.90 -5.64
CA LEU A 234 -16.61 50.33 -6.00
C LEU A 234 -17.79 51.20 -5.54
N ARG A 235 -17.61 52.53 -5.50
CA ARG A 235 -18.61 53.47 -4.96
C ARG A 235 -19.93 53.43 -5.72
N SER A 236 -21.05 53.29 -5.03
CA SER A 236 -22.40 53.24 -5.61
C SER A 236 -22.56 52.22 -6.75
N SER A 237 -21.74 51.17 -6.75
CA SER A 237 -21.86 50.06 -7.70
C SER A 237 -22.87 49.02 -7.21
N THR A 238 -23.43 48.24 -8.13
CA THR A 238 -24.41 47.20 -7.82
C THR A 238 -23.85 45.84 -8.19
N ILE A 239 -23.36 45.10 -7.19
CA ILE A 239 -22.99 43.69 -7.31
C ILE A 239 -24.16 42.91 -6.73
N LEU A 240 -25.08 42.50 -7.59
CA LEU A 240 -26.28 41.77 -7.22
C LEU A 240 -26.23 40.37 -7.82
N GLY A 241 -26.45 39.34 -7.02
CA GLY A 241 -26.71 38.00 -7.57
C GLY A 241 -28.14 37.92 -8.09
N ASP A 242 -28.35 37.25 -9.22
CA ASP A 242 -29.71 36.96 -9.68
C ASP A 242 -30.40 36.02 -8.68
N ILE A 243 -31.53 36.46 -8.11
CA ILE A 243 -32.27 35.75 -7.06
C ILE A 243 -33.09 34.60 -7.69
N ASP A 244 -33.35 34.65 -8.99
CA ASP A 244 -34.27 33.74 -9.70
C ASP A 244 -33.56 32.69 -10.60
N ASP A 245 -32.23 32.80 -10.83
CA ASP A 245 -31.43 31.84 -11.61
C ASP A 245 -30.15 31.36 -10.88
N PRO A 246 -30.08 30.11 -10.37
CA PRO A 246 -28.91 29.56 -9.69
C PRO A 246 -27.68 29.34 -10.61
N GLY A 247 -27.79 29.56 -11.92
CA GLY A 247 -26.69 29.41 -12.89
C GLY A 247 -25.75 30.62 -13.02
N LEU A 248 -26.11 31.79 -12.48
CA LEU A 248 -25.37 33.05 -12.64
C LEU A 248 -25.27 33.87 -11.33
N PRO A 249 -24.69 33.33 -10.24
CA PRO A 249 -24.48 34.11 -9.03
C PRO A 249 -23.38 35.16 -9.27
N ALA A 250 -23.63 36.39 -8.85
CA ALA A 250 -22.54 37.34 -8.65
C ALA A 250 -21.66 36.81 -7.51
N THR A 251 -20.37 36.59 -7.77
CA THR A 251 -19.45 35.97 -6.81
C THR A 251 -18.20 36.82 -6.61
N LEU A 252 -17.93 37.19 -5.37
CA LEU A 252 -16.67 37.76 -4.89
C LEU A 252 -15.85 36.71 -4.13
N THR A 253 -16.14 35.42 -4.32
CA THR A 253 -15.52 34.35 -3.52
C THR A 253 -14.02 34.33 -3.68
N SER A 254 -13.28 34.34 -2.57
CA SER A 254 -11.80 34.39 -2.55
C SER A 254 -11.17 35.60 -3.25
N ALA A 255 -11.93 36.66 -3.56
CA ALA A 255 -11.38 37.88 -4.17
C ALA A 255 -10.55 38.69 -3.16
N ASP A 256 -9.50 39.38 -3.61
CA ASP A 256 -8.70 40.26 -2.76
C ASP A 256 -9.22 41.69 -2.86
N LEU A 257 -9.84 42.21 -1.80
CA LEU A 257 -10.39 43.57 -1.72
C LEU A 257 -9.59 44.44 -0.75
N ARG A 258 -8.32 44.12 -0.51
CA ARG A 258 -7.47 44.91 0.40
C ARG A 258 -7.46 46.37 0.03
N GLU A 259 -7.54 47.28 0.99
CA GLU A 259 -7.49 48.74 0.76
C GLU A 259 -8.53 49.30 -0.24
N SER A 260 -9.52 48.49 -0.64
CA SER A 260 -10.55 48.90 -1.60
C SER A 260 -11.58 49.84 -0.96
N ARG A 261 -12.37 50.56 -1.78
CA ARG A 261 -13.38 51.53 -1.31
C ARG A 261 -14.79 51.15 -1.75
N LEU A 262 -15.57 50.58 -0.85
CA LEU A 262 -16.97 50.21 -1.04
C LEU A 262 -17.86 51.21 -0.28
N VAL A 263 -18.26 52.30 -0.95
CA VAL A 263 -19.15 53.32 -0.37
C VAL A 263 -20.47 53.34 -1.12
N GLY A 264 -21.61 53.07 -0.46
CA GLY A 264 -22.92 53.02 -1.11
C GLY A 264 -23.11 51.80 -2.03
N THR A 265 -22.22 50.81 -1.95
CA THR A 265 -22.23 49.61 -2.80
C THR A 265 -23.37 48.68 -2.41
N ASN A 266 -24.07 48.11 -3.39
CA ASN A 266 -25.08 47.07 -3.14
C ASN A 266 -24.44 45.68 -3.37
N LEU A 267 -24.50 44.83 -2.34
CA LEU A 267 -23.96 43.47 -2.26
C LEU A 267 -25.06 42.44 -1.94
N VAL A 268 -26.34 42.80 -2.03
CA VAL A 268 -27.45 41.87 -1.78
C VAL A 268 -27.35 40.68 -2.75
N ALA A 269 -27.62 39.48 -2.24
CA ALA A 269 -27.55 38.21 -2.96
C ALA A 269 -26.17 37.86 -3.58
N THR A 270 -25.08 38.52 -3.16
CA THR A 270 -23.71 38.22 -3.63
C THR A 270 -23.00 37.25 -2.68
N ASP A 271 -22.29 36.23 -3.22
CA ASP A 271 -21.42 35.35 -2.43
C ASP A 271 -20.01 35.96 -2.34
N TYR A 272 -19.66 36.46 -1.16
CA TYR A 272 -18.35 37.06 -0.85
C TYR A 272 -17.53 36.24 0.15
N CYS A 273 -17.79 34.92 0.26
CA CYS A 273 -17.04 34.10 1.21
C CYS A 273 -15.55 33.97 0.83
N ARG A 274 -14.69 34.05 1.86
CA ARG A 274 -13.21 34.09 1.77
C ARG A 274 -12.63 35.31 1.05
N ALA A 275 -13.43 36.32 0.73
CA ALA A 275 -12.91 37.58 0.21
C ALA A 275 -12.06 38.31 1.27
N ASN A 276 -10.96 38.94 0.84
CA ASN A 276 -10.05 39.64 1.74
C ASN A 276 -10.37 41.14 1.80
N PHE A 277 -10.97 41.62 2.88
CA PHE A 277 -11.35 43.04 3.02
C PHE A 277 -10.42 43.85 3.94
N GLU A 278 -9.21 43.35 4.19
CA GLU A 278 -8.24 44.01 5.07
C GLU A 278 -7.91 45.45 4.59
N GLY A 279 -8.11 46.44 5.46
CA GLY A 279 -7.92 47.86 5.11
C GLY A 279 -8.98 48.46 4.17
N ALA A 280 -10.03 47.71 3.79
CA ALA A 280 -11.08 48.23 2.92
C ALA A 280 -11.98 49.25 3.63
N VAL A 281 -12.39 50.31 2.92
CA VAL A 281 -13.33 51.32 3.39
C VAL A 281 -14.76 50.88 3.07
N LEU A 282 -15.54 50.59 4.10
CA LEU A 282 -16.93 50.12 3.99
C LEU A 282 -17.88 51.17 4.58
N GLN A 283 -18.68 51.81 3.73
CA GLN A 283 -19.60 52.86 4.20
C GLN A 283 -20.93 52.77 3.42
N ASP A 284 -22.07 52.85 4.12
CA ASP A 284 -23.41 52.84 3.51
C ASP A 284 -23.65 51.66 2.54
N ILE A 285 -23.04 50.50 2.80
CA ILE A 285 -23.18 49.30 1.98
C ILE A 285 -24.56 48.67 2.23
N ASN A 286 -25.26 48.30 1.15
CA ASN A 286 -26.47 47.49 1.21
C ASN A 286 -26.09 46.01 1.07
N GLN A 287 -26.27 45.20 2.11
CA GLN A 287 -25.82 43.80 2.16
C GLN A 287 -26.91 42.88 2.70
N ASN A 288 -26.72 41.56 2.53
CA ASN A 288 -27.65 40.57 3.06
C ASN A 288 -27.75 40.68 4.60
N PRO A 289 -28.95 40.87 5.18
CA PRO A 289 -29.13 40.92 6.64
C PRO A 289 -28.64 39.65 7.35
N GLU A 290 -28.65 38.51 6.65
CA GLU A 290 -28.30 37.18 7.15
C GLU A 290 -26.79 36.85 7.01
N MET A 291 -26.01 37.64 6.27
CA MET A 291 -24.56 37.44 6.11
C MET A 291 -23.74 38.67 6.60
N PRO A 292 -23.82 39.03 7.89
CA PRO A 292 -23.03 40.12 8.42
C PRO A 292 -21.53 39.75 8.41
N TRP A 293 -20.69 40.74 8.13
CA TRP A 293 -19.24 40.55 8.16
C TRP A 293 -18.79 40.38 9.60
N LEU A 294 -18.17 39.24 9.89
CA LEU A 294 -17.61 38.97 11.20
C LEU A 294 -16.11 38.69 11.07
N PHE A 295 -15.34 39.75 11.26
CA PHE A 295 -13.90 39.72 11.42
C PHE A 295 -13.59 39.90 12.90
N VAL A 296 -12.76 39.02 13.44
CA VAL A 296 -12.29 39.09 14.83
C VAL A 296 -10.79 38.81 14.78
N GLY A 297 -10.01 39.83 15.13
CA GLY A 297 -8.56 39.76 15.25
C GLY A 297 -8.01 40.90 16.12
N LEU A 298 -6.86 40.66 16.76
CA LEU A 298 -6.26 41.58 17.72
C LEU A 298 -5.53 42.78 17.06
N ALA A 299 -5.42 42.81 15.73
CA ALA A 299 -4.78 43.88 14.98
C ALA A 299 -5.59 44.21 13.72
N ASP A 300 -6.52 45.14 13.82
CA ASP A 300 -6.71 46.25 12.86
C ASP A 300 -8.09 46.92 13.00
N ASN A 301 -8.01 48.21 13.33
CA ASN A 301 -8.92 49.35 13.19
C ASN A 301 -10.36 49.16 12.64
N GLY A 302 -11.16 48.21 13.14
CA GLY A 302 -12.61 48.22 12.93
C GLY A 302 -13.41 46.95 13.25
N ALA A 303 -12.74 45.83 13.55
CA ALA A 303 -13.38 44.54 13.80
C ALA A 303 -13.86 44.35 15.25
N TRP A 304 -14.86 43.48 15.45
CA TRP A 304 -15.50 43.27 16.74
C TRP A 304 -14.48 42.73 17.75
N THR A 305 -14.46 43.28 18.97
CA THR A 305 -13.66 42.68 20.05
C THR A 305 -14.25 41.33 20.45
N GLN A 306 -13.42 40.41 20.95
CA GLN A 306 -13.88 39.12 21.49
C GLN A 306 -15.10 39.28 22.44
N ARG A 307 -15.09 40.34 23.26
CA ARG A 307 -16.21 40.71 24.14
C ARG A 307 -17.47 41.12 23.38
N THR A 308 -17.36 41.97 22.37
CA THR A 308 -18.53 42.40 21.57
C THR A 308 -19.06 41.28 20.67
N LEU A 309 -18.20 40.37 20.21
CA LEU A 309 -18.58 39.13 19.55
C LEU A 309 -19.42 38.25 20.48
N ILE A 310 -18.90 37.94 21.67
CA ILE A 310 -19.62 37.13 22.66
C ILE A 310 -20.95 37.80 23.03
N GLU A 311 -20.97 39.11 23.27
CA GLU A 311 -22.19 39.86 23.62
C GLU A 311 -23.24 39.87 22.50
N LYS A 312 -22.84 39.97 21.23
CA LYS A 312 -23.77 39.91 20.08
C LYS A 312 -24.21 38.47 19.76
N MET A 313 -23.37 37.46 19.97
CA MET A 313 -23.78 36.05 19.88
C MET A 313 -24.70 35.61 21.02
N ARG A 314 -24.62 36.26 22.20
CA ARG A 314 -25.58 36.08 23.32
C ARG A 314 -26.98 36.64 23.04
N SER A 315 -27.15 37.50 22.03
CA SER A 315 -28.46 38.05 21.69
C SER A 315 -29.35 36.97 21.05
N ALA A 316 -30.64 36.92 21.41
CA ALA A 316 -31.54 35.76 21.39
C ALA A 316 -31.86 35.10 20.02
N ARG A 317 -31.12 35.42 18.96
CA ARG A 317 -31.09 34.69 17.69
C ARG A 317 -29.65 34.70 17.18
N PRO A 318 -28.79 33.75 17.58
CA PRO A 318 -27.50 33.60 16.92
C PRO A 318 -27.76 33.44 15.42
N PRO A 319 -27.04 34.17 14.54
CA PRO A 319 -27.16 33.96 13.12
C PRO A 319 -26.79 32.49 12.85
N ARG A 320 -27.79 31.69 12.49
CA ARG A 320 -27.63 30.24 12.24
C ARG A 320 -26.71 29.95 11.05
N GLU A 321 -26.22 30.97 10.36
CA GLU A 321 -25.35 30.90 9.19
C GLU A 321 -24.18 31.89 9.34
N LEU A 322 -23.02 31.42 9.83
CA LEU A 322 -21.77 32.20 9.91
C LEU A 322 -20.81 31.80 8.77
N ARG A 323 -21.35 31.72 7.55
CA ARG A 323 -20.69 31.12 6.38
C ARG A 323 -19.42 31.84 5.90
N CYS A 324 -19.21 33.10 6.28
CA CYS A 324 -18.01 33.86 5.94
C CYS A 324 -17.28 34.39 7.19
N LEU A 325 -17.27 33.62 8.28
CA LEU A 325 -16.51 33.91 9.49
C LEU A 325 -14.99 33.80 9.23
N ARG A 326 -14.23 34.84 9.61
CA ARG A 326 -12.76 34.82 9.64
C ARG A 326 -12.26 35.17 11.03
N LEU A 327 -11.65 34.19 11.70
CA LEU A 327 -11.02 34.32 13.00
C LEU A 327 -9.50 34.23 12.82
N VAL A 328 -8.78 35.29 13.20
CA VAL A 328 -7.33 35.36 13.10
C VAL A 328 -6.75 35.88 14.41
N ASP A 329 -5.73 35.23 14.96
CA ASP A 329 -5.09 35.63 16.23
C ASP A 329 -6.12 35.83 17.35
N ALA A 330 -6.96 34.82 17.56
CA ALA A 330 -8.08 34.90 18.47
C ALA A 330 -8.03 33.80 19.54
N GLU A 331 -8.37 34.17 20.77
CA GLU A 331 -8.60 33.24 21.87
C GLU A 331 -10.08 33.29 22.22
N MET A 332 -10.76 32.14 22.31
CA MET A 332 -12.19 32.03 22.62
C MET A 332 -12.39 31.08 23.79
N LEU A 333 -12.48 31.66 25.00
CA LEU A 333 -12.61 30.90 26.24
C LEU A 333 -14.04 31.00 26.81
N GLY A 334 -14.57 29.88 27.31
CA GLY A 334 -15.83 29.80 28.05
C GLY A 334 -17.05 30.16 27.23
N VAL A 335 -17.15 29.64 26.00
CA VAL A 335 -18.20 30.00 25.05
C VAL A 335 -19.16 28.83 24.82
N GLU A 336 -20.38 28.93 25.36
CA GLU A 336 -21.47 27.94 25.20
C GLU A 336 -22.34 28.16 23.95
N LEU A 337 -22.01 29.13 23.09
CA LEU A 337 -22.96 29.71 22.13
C LEU A 337 -22.90 29.13 20.71
N PHE A 338 -22.08 28.11 20.49
CA PHE A 338 -21.76 27.62 19.14
C PHE A 338 -22.40 26.28 18.78
N ASP A 339 -23.28 25.77 19.64
CA ASP A 339 -24.06 24.58 19.34
C ASP A 339 -24.94 24.81 18.09
N GLN A 340 -24.99 23.80 17.21
CA GLN A 340 -25.75 23.81 15.95
C GLN A 340 -25.39 24.97 15.00
N THR A 341 -24.20 25.55 15.14
CA THR A 341 -23.77 26.69 14.33
C THR A 341 -23.20 26.22 12.99
N ASP A 342 -23.63 26.84 11.90
CA ASP A 342 -23.08 26.64 10.55
C ASP A 342 -21.80 27.48 10.37
N PHE A 343 -20.65 26.81 10.42
CA PHE A 343 -19.30 27.34 10.12
C PHE A 343 -18.81 26.89 8.74
N ARG A 344 -19.71 26.52 7.82
CA ARG A 344 -19.30 26.07 6.49
C ARG A 344 -18.41 27.11 5.84
N ARG A 345 -17.27 26.66 5.32
CA ARG A 345 -16.26 27.49 4.64
C ARG A 345 -15.63 28.61 5.49
N ALA A 346 -15.83 28.60 6.81
CA ALA A 346 -15.16 29.53 7.73
C ALA A 346 -13.64 29.34 7.72
N LEU A 347 -12.92 30.41 8.06
CA LEU A 347 -11.47 30.43 8.17
C LEU A 347 -11.07 30.67 9.63
N PHE A 348 -10.32 29.73 10.19
CA PHE A 348 -9.72 29.81 11.52
C PHE A 348 -8.20 29.80 11.35
N GLN A 349 -7.52 30.84 11.82
CA GLN A 349 -6.07 30.94 11.72
C GLN A 349 -5.46 31.42 13.04
N ARG A 350 -4.54 30.65 13.64
CA ARG A 350 -3.94 30.96 14.95
C ARG A 350 -5.03 31.21 16.00
N VAL A 351 -5.93 30.23 16.14
CA VAL A 351 -7.10 30.32 17.02
C VAL A 351 -7.03 29.26 18.11
N VAL A 352 -7.26 29.69 19.35
CA VAL A 352 -7.42 28.79 20.50
C VAL A 352 -8.86 28.89 21.00
N ILE A 353 -9.56 27.76 21.07
CA ILE A 353 -10.90 27.64 21.63
C ILE A 353 -10.80 26.70 22.83
N GLY A 354 -11.21 27.15 24.01
CA GLY A 354 -11.01 26.41 25.24
C GLY A 354 -11.97 26.77 26.37
N PRO A 355 -11.87 26.12 27.53
CA PRO A 355 -12.71 26.42 28.69
C PRO A 355 -12.41 27.83 29.25
N GLY A 356 -13.42 28.47 29.83
CA GLY A 356 -13.28 29.79 30.47
C GLY A 356 -13.08 29.73 31.98
N GLU A 357 -12.93 30.88 32.63
CA GLU A 357 -12.95 30.96 34.09
C GLU A 357 -14.33 30.55 34.64
N GLY A 358 -14.36 29.56 35.54
CA GLY A 358 -15.55 29.18 36.32
C GLY A 358 -16.42 28.03 35.77
N ASP A 359 -15.82 26.91 35.36
CA ASP A 359 -16.49 25.68 34.88
C ASP A 359 -17.39 25.83 33.62
N VAL A 360 -17.32 26.97 32.92
CA VAL A 360 -18.04 27.17 31.66
C VAL A 360 -17.29 26.41 30.56
N LEU A 361 -17.77 25.22 30.23
CA LEU A 361 -17.27 24.40 29.12
C LEU A 361 -17.61 25.09 27.79
N SER A 362 -16.64 25.16 26.89
CA SER A 362 -16.92 25.59 25.51
C SER A 362 -17.64 24.46 24.76
N SER A 363 -18.81 24.76 24.19
CA SER A 363 -19.66 23.80 23.49
C SER A 363 -19.95 24.28 22.07
N MET A 364 -19.75 23.38 21.11
CA MET A 364 -19.99 23.50 19.68
C MET A 364 -20.64 22.21 19.15
N THR A 365 -21.56 21.61 19.88
CA THR A 365 -22.21 20.35 19.52
C THR A 365 -23.05 20.50 18.25
N ASN A 366 -23.02 19.49 17.37
CA ASN A 366 -23.66 19.50 16.05
C ASN A 366 -23.29 20.72 15.18
N ALA A 367 -22.12 21.31 15.37
CA ALA A 367 -21.63 22.38 14.52
C ALA A 367 -21.24 21.83 13.14
N ASP A 368 -21.46 22.61 12.08
CA ASP A 368 -21.10 22.22 10.72
C ASP A 368 -19.89 23.02 10.24
N PHE A 369 -18.72 22.37 10.22
CA PHE A 369 -17.46 22.93 9.71
C PHE A 369 -17.20 22.53 8.25
N THR A 370 -18.21 22.09 7.50
CA THR A 370 -17.97 21.54 6.16
C THR A 370 -17.27 22.56 5.25
N GLY A 371 -16.11 22.19 4.70
CA GLY A 371 -15.28 23.06 3.87
C GLY A 371 -14.51 24.16 4.62
N ALA A 372 -14.50 24.15 5.96
CA ALA A 372 -13.73 25.09 6.75
C ALA A 372 -12.22 24.89 6.58
N VAL A 373 -11.46 25.95 6.84
CA VAL A 373 -9.99 25.93 6.82
C VAL A 373 -9.50 26.21 8.23
N PHE A 374 -8.68 25.30 8.76
CA PHE A 374 -8.01 25.41 10.05
C PHE A 374 -6.51 25.53 9.83
N ASP A 375 -5.90 26.64 10.24
CA ASP A 375 -4.46 26.84 10.20
C ASP A 375 -3.94 27.22 11.59
N ASP A 376 -3.23 26.31 12.23
CA ASP A 376 -2.79 26.44 13.63
C ASP A 376 -3.97 26.71 14.58
N VAL A 377 -4.83 25.70 14.74
CA VAL A 377 -6.07 25.80 15.52
C VAL A 377 -6.09 24.75 16.61
N THR A 378 -6.36 25.20 17.83
CA THR A 378 -6.46 24.33 19.01
C THR A 378 -7.86 24.38 19.61
N PHE A 379 -8.55 23.24 19.63
CA PHE A 379 -9.76 22.98 20.40
C PHE A 379 -9.37 22.25 21.69
N GLN A 380 -9.23 22.98 22.79
CA GLN A 380 -8.86 22.41 24.08
C GLN A 380 -10.11 22.14 24.92
N GLU A 381 -10.37 20.88 25.27
CA GLU A 381 -11.49 20.48 26.15
C GLU A 381 -12.87 20.99 25.68
N VAL A 382 -13.09 21.01 24.36
CA VAL A 382 -14.33 21.50 23.74
C VAL A 382 -15.31 20.36 23.47
N GLN A 383 -16.58 20.56 23.79
CA GLN A 383 -17.67 19.63 23.45
C GLN A 383 -18.13 19.88 22.01
N MET A 384 -17.84 18.95 21.09
CA MET A 384 -18.12 19.03 19.66
C MET A 384 -18.89 17.80 19.15
N ALA A 385 -19.58 17.08 20.04
CA ALA A 385 -20.30 15.87 19.68
C ALA A 385 -21.30 16.11 18.54
N GLY A 386 -21.32 15.22 17.54
CA GLY A 386 -22.18 15.31 16.36
C GLY A 386 -21.73 16.32 15.29
N SER A 387 -20.56 16.95 15.45
CA SER A 387 -20.11 17.99 14.50
C SER A 387 -19.58 17.43 13.18
N HIS A 388 -19.74 18.20 12.10
CA HIS A 388 -19.36 17.80 10.75
C HIS A 388 -18.06 18.50 10.31
N PHE A 389 -16.98 17.73 10.15
CA PHE A 389 -15.66 18.16 9.65
C PHE A 389 -15.42 17.69 8.21
N ASN A 390 -16.46 17.65 7.38
CA ASN A 390 -16.35 17.13 6.03
C ASN A 390 -15.63 18.13 5.10
N ASN A 391 -14.77 17.66 4.20
CA ASN A 391 -14.03 18.49 3.24
C ASN A 391 -13.24 19.65 3.87
N ILE A 392 -12.84 19.55 5.14
CA ILE A 392 -12.00 20.57 5.77
C ILE A 392 -10.57 20.52 5.21
N THR A 393 -9.85 21.63 5.31
CA THR A 393 -8.39 21.66 5.14
C THR A 393 -7.77 22.10 6.46
N ALA A 394 -6.87 21.30 7.02
CA ALA A 394 -6.33 21.54 8.35
C ALA A 394 -4.80 21.36 8.40
N THR A 395 -4.11 22.42 8.79
CA THR A 395 -2.68 22.43 9.13
C THR A 395 -2.55 22.65 10.64
N LEU A 396 -1.88 21.74 11.36
CA LEU A 396 -1.69 21.82 12.81
C LEU A 396 -3.01 21.92 13.62
N LEU A 397 -3.99 21.08 13.27
CA LEU A 397 -5.23 20.97 14.05
C LEU A 397 -5.01 20.13 15.30
N LYS A 398 -5.30 20.72 16.46
CA LYS A 398 -5.14 20.10 17.78
C LYS A 398 -6.48 20.05 18.49
N MET A 399 -6.82 18.90 19.08
CA MET A 399 -8.07 18.72 19.83
C MET A 399 -7.86 18.11 21.24
N PRO A 400 -6.89 18.58 22.05
CA PRO A 400 -6.54 17.91 23.30
C PRO A 400 -7.73 17.86 24.28
N GLY A 401 -8.06 16.67 24.77
CA GLY A 401 -9.14 16.46 25.75
C GLY A 401 -10.56 16.79 25.25
N SER A 402 -10.72 17.14 23.99
CA SER A 402 -12.01 17.51 23.39
C SER A 402 -12.88 16.28 23.10
N VAL A 403 -14.19 16.50 22.94
CA VAL A 403 -15.17 15.44 22.66
C VAL A 403 -15.81 15.68 21.29
N ALA A 404 -15.39 14.91 20.28
CA ALA A 404 -15.90 14.94 18.91
C ALA A 404 -16.60 13.62 18.53
N ASP A 405 -17.29 13.01 19.50
CA ASP A 405 -18.07 11.78 19.31
C ASP A 405 -19.10 11.94 18.18
N ARG A 406 -19.31 10.88 17.39
CA ARG A 406 -20.20 10.87 16.20
C ARG A 406 -19.86 11.93 15.14
N GLY A 407 -18.65 12.50 15.19
CA GLY A 407 -18.19 13.47 14.20
C GLY A 407 -17.92 12.81 12.84
N THR A 408 -18.12 13.57 11.76
CA THR A 408 -17.85 13.10 10.38
C THR A 408 -16.65 13.82 9.78
N PHE A 409 -15.70 13.09 9.20
CA PHE A 409 -14.47 13.64 8.61
C PHE A 409 -14.34 13.34 7.11
N GLY A 410 -15.45 13.12 6.40
CA GLY A 410 -15.42 12.69 5.01
C GLY A 410 -14.75 13.72 4.10
N GLY A 411 -13.69 13.29 3.40
CA GLY A 411 -12.94 14.15 2.47
C GLY A 411 -12.06 15.22 3.14
N ALA A 412 -11.87 15.15 4.45
CA ALA A 412 -10.98 16.05 5.18
C ALA A 412 -9.53 15.87 4.73
N ARG A 413 -8.79 16.98 4.62
CA ARG A 413 -7.35 17.00 4.39
C ARG A 413 -6.68 17.55 5.64
N MET A 414 -6.03 16.68 6.40
CA MET A 414 -5.41 17.04 7.68
C MET A 414 -3.94 16.68 7.65
N GLU A 415 -3.07 17.68 7.84
CA GLU A 415 -1.62 17.46 7.94
C GLU A 415 -1.23 17.25 9.40
N ARG A 416 -0.88 16.00 9.76
CA ARG A 416 -0.46 15.58 11.11
C ARG A 416 -1.35 16.11 12.25
N PRO A 417 -2.66 15.78 12.25
CA PRO A 417 -3.55 16.23 13.31
C PRO A 417 -3.19 15.63 14.68
N GLU A 418 -3.46 16.36 15.75
CA GLU A 418 -3.24 15.93 17.14
C GLU A 418 -4.59 15.74 17.86
N PHE A 419 -4.96 14.48 18.10
CA PHE A 419 -6.16 14.06 18.83
C PHE A 419 -5.81 13.45 20.20
N VAL A 420 -4.94 14.12 20.96
CA VAL A 420 -4.45 13.62 22.25
C VAL A 420 -5.57 13.60 23.30
N ASN A 421 -5.85 12.43 23.87
CA ASN A 421 -6.97 12.20 24.80
C ASN A 421 -8.34 12.68 24.27
N THR A 422 -8.50 12.82 22.95
CA THR A 422 -9.75 13.25 22.32
C THR A 422 -10.74 12.08 22.32
N SER A 423 -12.00 12.36 22.64
CA SER A 423 -13.08 11.38 22.43
C SER A 423 -13.60 11.48 20.99
N LEU A 424 -13.53 10.37 20.27
CA LEU A 424 -13.94 10.19 18.87
C LEU A 424 -14.85 8.95 18.76
N VAL A 425 -15.67 8.71 19.78
CA VAL A 425 -16.53 7.53 19.85
C VAL A 425 -17.52 7.55 18.68
N SER A 426 -17.58 6.47 17.91
CA SER A 426 -18.42 6.38 16.71
C SER A 426 -18.15 7.46 15.65
N ALA A 427 -16.95 8.04 15.62
CA ALA A 427 -16.55 8.96 14.55
C ALA A 427 -16.42 8.23 13.20
N ALA A 428 -16.82 8.92 12.12
CA ALA A 428 -16.71 8.42 10.76
C ALA A 428 -15.46 9.00 10.08
N MET A 429 -14.43 8.17 9.95
CA MET A 429 -13.10 8.50 9.41
C MET A 429 -12.64 7.51 8.32
N ALA A 430 -13.59 6.88 7.63
CA ALA A 430 -13.29 5.94 6.55
C ALA A 430 -12.47 6.62 5.42
N GLY A 431 -11.45 5.93 4.94
CA GLY A 431 -10.57 6.37 3.86
C GLY A 431 -9.76 7.65 4.14
N GLN A 432 -9.72 8.14 5.39
CA GLN A 432 -8.97 9.34 5.72
C GLN A 432 -7.47 9.08 5.74
N ASP A 433 -6.69 10.07 5.30
CA ASP A 433 -5.25 10.10 5.51
C ASP A 433 -4.94 10.75 6.85
N LEU A 434 -4.49 9.93 7.80
CA LEU A 434 -4.09 10.31 9.15
C LEU A 434 -2.61 9.95 9.39
N SER A 435 -1.82 9.91 8.32
CA SER A 435 -0.40 9.58 8.38
C SER A 435 0.34 10.53 9.34
N GLY A 436 1.07 9.95 10.29
CA GLY A 436 1.80 10.69 11.31
C GLY A 436 0.93 11.48 12.30
N ALA A 437 -0.38 11.22 12.37
CA ALA A 437 -1.24 11.81 13.39
C ALA A 437 -0.83 11.34 14.81
N VAL A 438 -1.09 12.20 15.81
CA VAL A 438 -0.84 11.90 17.23
C VAL A 438 -2.18 11.71 17.92
N MET A 439 -2.50 10.47 18.28
CA MET A 439 -3.80 10.06 18.85
C MET A 439 -3.61 9.33 20.18
N THR A 440 -2.57 9.71 20.92
CA THR A 440 -2.22 9.11 22.22
C THR A 440 -3.39 9.23 23.19
N GLY A 441 -3.84 8.10 23.75
CA GLY A 441 -4.96 8.06 24.69
C GLY A 441 -6.34 8.40 24.09
N ALA A 442 -6.45 8.58 22.76
CA ALA A 442 -7.71 8.89 22.10
C ALA A 442 -8.75 7.76 22.29
N ASN A 443 -10.02 8.12 22.40
CA ASN A 443 -11.11 7.16 22.49
C ASN A 443 -11.83 7.03 21.15
N LEU A 444 -11.43 6.04 20.36
CA LEU A 444 -11.96 5.68 19.04
C LEU A 444 -12.90 4.48 19.11
N SER A 445 -13.51 4.21 20.27
CA SER A 445 -14.43 3.08 20.42
C SER A 445 -15.60 3.21 19.43
N LEU A 446 -15.95 2.13 18.74
CA LEU A 446 -16.99 2.09 17.69
C LEU A 446 -16.73 3.01 16.48
N ALA A 447 -15.55 3.62 16.34
CA ALA A 447 -15.23 4.47 15.19
C ALA A 447 -15.05 3.63 13.92
N THR A 448 -15.30 4.26 12.76
CA THR A 448 -15.07 3.65 11.44
C THR A 448 -13.85 4.29 10.78
N LEU A 449 -12.78 3.51 10.64
CA LEU A 449 -11.52 3.85 9.97
C LEU A 449 -11.26 2.94 8.76
N GLU A 450 -12.28 2.30 8.20
CA GLU A 450 -12.13 1.39 7.07
C GLU A 450 -11.35 2.04 5.91
N GLY A 451 -10.29 1.36 5.47
CA GLY A 451 -9.41 1.84 4.40
C GLY A 451 -8.62 3.12 4.71
N ALA A 452 -8.58 3.59 5.96
CA ALA A 452 -7.81 4.77 6.34
C ALA A 452 -6.29 4.51 6.24
N VAL A 453 -5.53 5.58 5.98
CA VAL A 453 -4.07 5.57 5.95
C VAL A 453 -3.57 6.05 7.31
N LEU A 454 -2.92 5.14 8.05
CA LEU A 454 -2.44 5.33 9.43
C LEU A 454 -0.92 5.12 9.53
N ILE A 455 -0.18 5.45 8.47
CA ILE A 455 1.26 5.19 8.40
C ILE A 455 1.99 6.05 9.44
N GLY A 456 2.73 5.40 10.34
CA GLY A 456 3.47 6.06 11.41
C GLY A 456 2.61 6.83 12.43
N THR A 457 1.30 6.56 12.48
CA THR A 457 0.39 7.19 13.44
C THR A 457 0.67 6.67 14.85
N ASN A 458 0.63 7.56 15.86
CA ASN A 458 0.78 7.16 17.26
C ASN A 458 -0.60 7.03 17.92
N MET A 459 -1.04 5.80 18.16
CA MET A 459 -2.27 5.45 18.88
C MET A 459 -1.97 4.76 20.23
N SER A 460 -0.80 5.04 20.82
CA SER A 460 -0.45 4.43 22.11
C SER A 460 -1.47 4.81 23.21
N GLY A 461 -1.92 3.81 23.97
CA GLY A 461 -2.96 3.95 24.98
C GLY A 461 -4.36 4.26 24.44
N ALA A 462 -4.58 4.28 23.13
CA ALA A 462 -5.89 4.56 22.56
C ALA A 462 -6.91 3.45 22.88
N ARG A 463 -8.19 3.81 22.95
CA ARG A 463 -9.31 2.88 23.11
C ARG A 463 -9.95 2.66 21.75
N LEU A 464 -9.84 1.45 21.21
CA LEU A 464 -10.32 1.04 19.88
C LEU A 464 -11.41 -0.04 20.00
N ARG A 465 -12.16 -0.03 21.10
CA ARG A 465 -13.13 -1.09 21.42
C ARG A 465 -14.17 -1.20 20.31
N THR A 466 -14.21 -2.34 19.62
CA THR A 466 -15.15 -2.62 18.52
C THR A 466 -15.09 -1.59 17.39
N ALA A 467 -13.92 -0.99 17.16
CA ALA A 467 -13.69 -0.10 16.02
C ALA A 467 -13.52 -0.91 14.72
N ASN A 468 -13.97 -0.36 13.59
CA ASN A 468 -13.76 -0.94 12.26
C ASN A 468 -12.50 -0.33 11.63
N LEU A 469 -11.43 -1.11 11.55
CA LEU A 469 -10.16 -0.77 10.90
C LEU A 469 -9.85 -1.73 9.74
N ARG A 470 -10.88 -2.26 9.06
CA ARG A 470 -10.67 -3.18 7.94
C ARG A 470 -9.87 -2.50 6.83
N GLY A 471 -8.85 -3.20 6.33
CA GLY A 471 -8.03 -2.73 5.21
C GLY A 471 -7.23 -1.46 5.46
N VAL A 472 -7.01 -1.04 6.72
CA VAL A 472 -6.18 0.14 7.01
C VAL A 472 -4.74 -0.06 6.54
N GLN A 473 -4.12 1.02 6.07
CA GLN A 473 -2.68 1.06 5.77
C GLN A 473 -1.95 1.61 7.00
N GLY A 474 -1.58 0.73 7.92
CA GLY A 474 -1.00 1.06 9.23
C GLY A 474 0.45 0.60 9.40
N ARG A 475 1.29 0.75 8.38
CA ARG A 475 2.72 0.46 8.52
C ARG A 475 3.34 1.34 9.61
N GLU A 476 4.11 0.73 10.51
CA GLU A 476 4.73 1.39 11.67
C GLU A 476 3.71 2.06 12.63
N LEU A 477 2.45 1.62 12.61
CA LEU A 477 1.41 2.07 13.53
C LEU A 477 1.77 1.68 14.97
N ASP A 478 1.70 2.66 15.88
CA ASP A 478 1.94 2.42 17.30
C ASP A 478 0.62 2.24 18.06
N LEU A 479 0.35 1.00 18.48
CA LEU A 479 -0.78 0.58 19.31
C LEU A 479 -0.32 0.16 20.72
N GLY A 480 0.87 0.58 21.17
CA GLY A 480 1.39 0.21 22.49
C GLY A 480 0.41 0.56 23.61
N ASN A 481 0.11 -0.40 24.49
CA ASN A 481 -0.89 -0.27 25.56
C ASN A 481 -2.32 0.11 25.10
N ALA A 482 -2.64 0.01 23.81
CA ALA A 482 -3.98 0.28 23.32
C ALA A 482 -4.97 -0.80 23.77
N SER A 483 -6.25 -0.44 23.88
CA SER A 483 -7.33 -1.38 24.23
C SER A 483 -8.26 -1.59 23.04
N LEU A 484 -8.13 -2.74 22.39
CA LEU A 484 -8.94 -3.15 21.24
C LEU A 484 -10.06 -4.13 21.65
N ALA A 485 -10.00 -4.64 22.89
CA ALA A 485 -10.98 -5.57 23.41
C ALA A 485 -12.42 -5.01 23.42
N PRO A 486 -13.44 -5.85 23.22
CA PRO A 486 -14.83 -5.40 23.22
C PRO A 486 -15.28 -4.87 24.57
N TYR A 487 -16.46 -4.23 24.60
CA TYR A 487 -17.14 -3.92 25.85
C TYR A 487 -17.53 -5.19 26.61
N ALA A 488 -17.36 -5.17 27.94
CA ALA A 488 -17.70 -6.29 28.82
C ALA A 488 -19.19 -6.68 28.73
N ASP A 489 -20.06 -5.70 28.49
CA ASP A 489 -21.53 -5.84 28.48
C ASP A 489 -22.13 -5.91 27.06
N ALA A 490 -21.32 -6.19 26.03
CA ALA A 490 -21.85 -6.42 24.69
C ALA A 490 -22.64 -7.74 24.68
N GLY A 491 -23.95 -7.65 24.94
CA GLY A 491 -24.92 -8.75 25.10
C GLY A 491 -25.20 -9.59 23.85
N GLY A 492 -24.20 -9.80 22.99
CA GLY A 492 -24.22 -10.76 21.89
C GLY A 492 -23.51 -12.06 22.26
N GLU A 493 -23.85 -13.16 21.58
CA GLU A 493 -23.31 -14.50 21.87
C GLU A 493 -21.78 -14.60 21.75
N ARG A 494 -21.11 -13.66 21.04
CA ARG A 494 -19.65 -13.52 20.94
C ARG A 494 -19.25 -12.05 20.69
N PRO A 495 -18.89 -11.26 21.72
CA PRO A 495 -18.49 -9.88 21.50
C PRO A 495 -17.15 -9.80 20.74
N ILE A 496 -17.12 -9.05 19.64
CA ILE A 496 -15.93 -8.88 18.78
C ILE A 496 -15.20 -7.59 19.16
N GLY A 497 -13.88 -7.68 19.30
CA GLY A 497 -13.01 -6.52 19.49
C GLY A 497 -12.88 -5.67 18.22
N ALA A 498 -11.79 -4.92 18.10
CA ALA A 498 -11.50 -4.20 16.88
C ALA A 498 -11.35 -5.15 15.67
N ASP A 499 -11.89 -4.77 14.51
CA ASP A 499 -11.73 -5.50 13.26
C ASP A 499 -10.61 -4.85 12.42
N LEU A 500 -9.49 -5.53 12.29
CA LEU A 500 -8.32 -5.16 11.47
C LEU A 500 -8.12 -6.15 10.31
N SER A 501 -9.20 -6.80 9.84
CA SER A 501 -9.12 -7.75 8.73
C SER A 501 -8.49 -7.10 7.48
N GLY A 502 -7.52 -7.79 6.88
CA GLY A 502 -6.83 -7.32 5.67
C GLY A 502 -6.00 -6.04 5.84
N ALA A 503 -5.75 -5.59 7.07
CA ALA A 503 -4.93 -4.41 7.33
C ALA A 503 -3.44 -4.66 7.01
N ASP A 504 -2.76 -3.62 6.52
CA ASP A 504 -1.30 -3.61 6.38
C ASP A 504 -0.65 -3.02 7.64
N LEU A 505 -0.21 -3.88 8.54
CA LEU A 505 0.31 -3.57 9.88
C LEU A 505 1.79 -3.97 10.01
N GLN A 506 2.55 -3.86 8.92
CA GLN A 506 3.97 -4.16 8.92
C GLN A 506 4.73 -3.30 9.94
N ALA A 507 5.58 -3.94 10.73
CA ALA A 507 6.34 -3.31 11.82
C ALA A 507 5.47 -2.53 12.84
N ALA A 508 4.17 -2.83 12.94
CA ALA A 508 3.30 -2.23 13.94
C ALA A 508 3.71 -2.66 15.37
N ARG A 509 3.49 -1.78 16.35
CA ARG A 509 3.84 -1.99 17.75
C ARG A 509 2.60 -2.20 18.59
N PHE A 510 2.50 -3.35 19.25
CA PHE A 510 1.40 -3.75 20.13
C PHE A 510 1.88 -4.01 21.57
N GLY A 511 3.11 -3.61 21.93
CA GLY A 511 3.67 -3.92 23.25
C GLY A 511 2.73 -3.51 24.38
N GLY A 512 2.32 -4.48 25.20
CA GLY A 512 1.37 -4.28 26.32
C GLY A 512 -0.08 -3.99 25.92
N ALA A 513 -0.44 -4.06 24.63
CA ALA A 513 -1.80 -3.82 24.17
C ALA A 513 -2.75 -4.97 24.58
N ASP A 514 -4.00 -4.63 24.86
CA ASP A 514 -5.09 -5.61 25.02
C ASP A 514 -5.84 -5.75 23.68
N ALA A 515 -5.39 -6.71 22.88
CA ALA A 515 -6.02 -7.04 21.60
C ALA A 515 -6.99 -8.23 21.70
N SER A 516 -7.44 -8.57 22.90
CA SER A 516 -8.34 -9.70 23.12
C SER A 516 -9.60 -9.62 22.23
N LYS A 517 -9.92 -10.71 21.54
CA LYS A 517 -11.06 -10.84 20.61
C LYS A 517 -11.01 -9.93 19.38
N ALA A 518 -9.87 -9.31 19.08
CA ALA A 518 -9.67 -8.60 17.82
C ALA A 518 -9.66 -9.57 16.63
N VAL A 519 -10.00 -9.07 15.45
CA VAL A 519 -9.98 -9.83 14.19
C VAL A 519 -8.87 -9.28 13.31
N LEU A 520 -7.84 -10.09 13.02
CA LEU A 520 -6.70 -9.76 12.16
C LEU A 520 -6.60 -10.72 10.97
N ARG A 521 -7.74 -11.25 10.52
CA ARG A 521 -7.79 -12.22 9.42
C ARG A 521 -7.20 -11.64 8.13
N GLY A 522 -6.26 -12.34 7.52
CA GLY A 522 -5.58 -11.93 6.29
C GLY A 522 -4.72 -10.65 6.43
N ALA A 523 -4.47 -10.17 7.65
CA ALA A 523 -3.67 -8.98 7.87
C ALA A 523 -2.17 -9.24 7.60
N SER A 524 -1.46 -8.20 7.14
CA SER A 524 0.00 -8.23 7.02
C SER A 524 0.63 -7.70 8.31
N LEU A 525 1.28 -8.57 9.06
CA LEU A 525 1.91 -8.31 10.35
C LEU A 525 3.42 -8.61 10.30
N VAL A 526 4.03 -8.45 9.13
CA VAL A 526 5.46 -8.74 8.95
C VAL A 526 6.29 -7.86 9.88
N GLY A 527 7.11 -8.50 10.72
CA GLY A 527 7.96 -7.80 11.70
C GLY A 527 7.20 -7.04 12.79
N ALA A 528 5.89 -7.28 12.96
CA ALA A 528 5.11 -6.64 14.01
C ALA A 528 5.63 -7.06 15.40
N ASN A 529 5.64 -6.12 16.34
CA ASN A 529 6.06 -6.38 17.72
C ASN A 529 4.85 -6.44 18.65
N MET A 530 4.48 -7.65 19.04
CA MET A 530 3.38 -7.98 19.96
C MET A 530 3.89 -8.56 21.29
N ALA A 531 5.15 -8.32 21.64
CA ALA A 531 5.73 -8.86 22.87
C ALA A 531 4.95 -8.38 24.11
N GLY A 532 4.56 -9.32 24.98
CA GLY A 532 3.78 -9.06 26.18
C GLY A 532 2.35 -8.57 25.95
N ALA A 533 1.83 -8.61 24.72
CA ALA A 533 0.44 -8.25 24.44
C ALA A 533 -0.54 -9.30 24.99
N ALA A 534 -1.73 -8.85 25.41
CA ALA A 534 -2.84 -9.73 25.75
C ALA A 534 -3.62 -10.07 24.48
N LEU A 535 -3.45 -11.30 23.99
CA LEU A 535 -4.01 -11.84 22.76
C LEU A 535 -4.98 -12.98 23.09
N VAL A 536 -6.05 -12.69 23.82
CA VAL A 536 -7.04 -13.73 24.18
C VAL A 536 -8.15 -13.80 23.12
N ARG A 537 -8.34 -14.95 22.47
CA ARG A 537 -9.37 -15.19 21.43
C ARG A 537 -9.22 -14.33 20.18
N VAL A 538 -7.99 -14.06 19.78
CA VAL A 538 -7.69 -13.27 18.58
C VAL A 538 -7.76 -14.15 17.34
N ASP A 539 -8.35 -13.64 16.26
CA ASP A 539 -8.39 -14.33 14.97
C ASP A 539 -7.26 -13.82 14.06
N PHE A 540 -6.19 -14.61 13.93
CA PHE A 540 -5.06 -14.39 13.01
C PHE A 540 -5.17 -15.23 11.72
N SER A 541 -6.33 -15.80 11.42
CA SER A 541 -6.44 -16.75 10.30
C SER A 541 -5.98 -16.11 8.98
N GLU A 542 -5.24 -16.85 8.15
CA GLU A 542 -4.66 -16.39 6.87
C GLU A 542 -3.69 -15.18 6.99
N ALA A 543 -3.32 -14.75 8.21
CA ALA A 543 -2.46 -13.60 8.41
C ALA A 543 -1.00 -13.90 8.05
N ASN A 544 -0.27 -12.88 7.60
CA ASN A 544 1.16 -12.96 7.37
C ASN A 544 1.92 -12.34 8.54
N MET A 545 2.44 -13.15 9.43
CA MET A 545 3.18 -12.77 10.64
C MET A 545 4.67 -13.14 10.54
N THR A 546 5.24 -13.10 9.32
CA THR A 546 6.66 -13.41 9.10
C THR A 546 7.54 -12.51 9.97
N SER A 547 8.46 -13.10 10.75
CA SER A 547 9.36 -12.39 11.68
C SER A 547 8.64 -11.57 12.76
N ALA A 548 7.37 -11.84 13.04
CA ALA A 548 6.64 -11.16 14.11
C ALA A 548 7.16 -11.62 15.49
N ASN A 549 7.14 -10.72 16.47
CA ASN A 549 7.55 -10.99 17.84
C ASN A 549 6.31 -11.09 18.75
N LEU A 550 6.01 -12.29 19.23
CA LEU A 550 4.96 -12.62 20.20
C LEU A 550 5.57 -13.08 21.54
N ALA A 551 6.82 -12.75 21.83
CA ALA A 551 7.48 -13.21 23.06
C ALA A 551 6.72 -12.75 24.31
N ASN A 552 6.49 -13.65 25.26
CA ASN A 552 5.70 -13.43 26.48
C ASN A 552 4.24 -12.97 26.25
N ALA A 553 3.70 -13.11 25.04
CA ALA A 553 2.30 -12.77 24.77
C ALA A 553 1.35 -13.84 25.34
N ALA A 554 0.17 -13.41 25.78
CA ALA A 554 -0.89 -14.32 26.24
C ALA A 554 -1.79 -14.67 25.05
N ILE A 555 -1.58 -15.82 24.42
CA ILE A 555 -2.23 -16.24 23.15
C ILE A 555 -3.42 -17.18 23.36
N ASP A 556 -4.10 -17.12 24.51
CA ASP A 556 -5.19 -18.02 24.87
C ASP A 556 -6.33 -18.07 23.83
N GLN A 557 -6.64 -19.26 23.31
CA GLN A 557 -7.76 -19.50 22.39
C GLN A 557 -7.71 -18.70 21.08
N CYS A 558 -6.52 -18.37 20.58
CA CYS A 558 -6.35 -17.72 19.29
C CYS A 558 -6.63 -18.66 18.11
N SER A 559 -6.92 -18.09 16.94
CA SER A 559 -6.95 -18.81 15.66
C SER A 559 -5.76 -18.40 14.80
N PHE A 560 -4.81 -19.31 14.60
CA PHE A 560 -3.67 -19.21 13.68
C PHE A 560 -3.87 -20.06 12.41
N HIS A 561 -5.13 -20.32 12.05
CA HIS A 561 -5.49 -21.15 10.90
C HIS A 561 -4.87 -20.58 9.60
N ASP A 562 -4.07 -21.37 8.88
CA ASP A 562 -3.36 -20.96 7.66
C ASP A 562 -2.50 -19.68 7.82
N THR A 563 -2.04 -19.39 9.04
CA THR A 563 -1.17 -18.23 9.32
C THR A 563 0.29 -18.52 8.96
N ARG A 564 1.01 -17.53 8.44
CA ARG A 564 2.47 -17.63 8.22
C ARG A 564 3.25 -16.96 9.35
N LEU A 565 3.86 -17.74 10.23
CA LEU A 565 4.70 -17.33 11.37
C LEU A 565 6.19 -17.69 11.14
N ILE A 566 6.64 -17.67 9.89
CA ILE A 566 8.02 -17.99 9.49
C ILE A 566 9.00 -17.05 10.20
N ASN A 567 10.03 -17.59 10.84
CA ASN A 567 11.03 -16.87 11.65
C ASN A 567 10.43 -15.99 12.77
N GLY A 568 9.17 -16.25 13.18
CA GLY A 568 8.52 -15.55 14.28
C GLY A 568 9.09 -15.96 15.64
N ASP A 569 8.97 -15.09 16.63
CA ASP A 569 9.38 -15.37 18.01
C ASP A 569 8.16 -15.52 18.92
N LEU A 570 7.85 -16.73 19.36
CA LEU A 570 6.82 -17.02 20.34
C LEU A 570 7.42 -17.33 21.72
N SER A 571 8.70 -17.01 21.97
CA SER A 571 9.36 -17.46 23.20
C SER A 571 8.64 -17.00 24.47
N ASP A 572 8.51 -17.93 25.42
CA ASP A 572 7.85 -17.73 26.71
C ASP A 572 6.36 -17.26 26.59
N ALA A 573 5.72 -17.42 25.43
CA ALA A 573 4.29 -17.16 25.26
C ALA A 573 3.44 -18.18 26.04
N VAL A 574 2.27 -17.74 26.53
CA VAL A 574 1.36 -18.59 27.33
C VAL A 574 0.02 -18.69 26.61
N GLY A 575 -0.45 -19.91 26.34
CA GLY A 575 -1.67 -20.14 25.58
C GLY A 575 -2.43 -21.42 25.95
N LYS A 576 -3.67 -21.26 26.40
CA LYS A 576 -4.74 -22.27 26.39
C LYS A 576 -5.14 -22.63 24.94
N PRO A 577 -5.80 -23.80 24.70
CA PRO A 577 -5.86 -24.42 23.36
C PRO A 577 -6.33 -23.43 22.29
N SER A 578 -5.51 -23.29 21.25
CA SER A 578 -5.58 -22.34 20.14
C SER A 578 -5.43 -23.12 18.84
N ASP A 579 -6.10 -22.68 17.79
CA ASP A 579 -6.11 -23.37 16.49
C ASP A 579 -4.84 -23.03 15.70
N PHE A 580 -4.00 -24.02 15.41
CA PHE A 580 -2.76 -23.91 14.63
C PHE A 580 -2.83 -24.69 13.31
N ARG A 581 -4.02 -25.09 12.85
CA ARG A 581 -4.15 -25.84 11.60
C ARG A 581 -3.57 -25.07 10.42
N GLY A 582 -2.75 -25.73 9.61
CA GLY A 582 -2.12 -25.13 8.42
C GLY A 582 -1.09 -24.03 8.70
N VAL A 583 -0.71 -23.79 9.97
CA VAL A 583 0.25 -22.74 10.30
C VAL A 583 1.65 -23.06 9.74
N ASP A 584 2.34 -22.06 9.20
CA ASP A 584 3.76 -22.19 8.83
C ASP A 584 4.65 -21.53 9.89
N LEU A 585 5.30 -22.36 10.72
CA LEU A 585 6.23 -21.98 11.79
C LEU A 585 7.69 -22.21 11.39
N SER A 586 8.00 -22.23 10.09
CA SER A 586 9.36 -22.51 9.63
C SER A 586 10.38 -21.50 10.20
N GLY A 587 11.43 -21.98 10.86
CA GLY A 587 12.45 -21.16 11.52
C GLY A 587 11.96 -20.39 12.76
N ALA A 588 10.73 -20.62 13.24
CA ALA A 588 10.19 -19.91 14.39
C ALA A 588 10.87 -20.32 15.71
N ASN A 589 10.90 -19.40 16.68
CA ASN A 589 11.37 -19.65 18.04
C ASN A 589 10.19 -19.95 18.97
N LEU A 590 10.08 -21.20 19.43
CA LEU A 590 9.04 -21.70 20.33
C LEU A 590 9.60 -21.99 21.74
N CYS A 591 10.75 -21.40 22.10
CA CYS A 591 11.38 -21.66 23.39
C CYS A 591 10.54 -21.15 24.56
N GLY A 592 10.14 -22.04 25.47
CA GLY A 592 9.44 -21.67 26.69
C GLY A 592 7.94 -21.48 26.56
N VAL A 593 7.34 -21.82 25.42
CA VAL A 593 5.89 -21.74 25.24
C VAL A 593 5.17 -22.72 26.17
N VAL A 594 4.13 -22.24 26.85
CA VAL A 594 3.26 -23.07 27.71
C VAL A 594 1.92 -23.30 27.02
N TRP A 595 1.69 -24.54 26.58
CA TRP A 595 0.46 -25.01 25.96
C TRP A 595 -0.51 -25.56 27.03
N GLY A 596 -1.74 -25.06 27.09
CA GLY A 596 -2.77 -25.56 28.02
C GLY A 596 -3.28 -26.97 27.67
N GLU A 597 -3.94 -27.64 28.63
CA GLU A 597 -4.54 -28.97 28.42
C GLU A 597 -5.74 -28.90 27.46
N PHE A 598 -5.67 -29.52 26.27
CA PHE A 598 -6.74 -30.29 25.56
C PHE A 598 -6.35 -30.64 24.09
N ASN A 599 -7.17 -31.51 23.48
CA ASN A 599 -7.03 -32.31 22.25
C ASN A 599 -6.27 -31.72 21.02
N PRO A 600 -4.99 -32.10 20.80
CA PRO A 600 -4.11 -31.46 19.81
C PRO A 600 -4.21 -31.96 18.35
N ALA A 601 -4.77 -33.14 18.07
CA ALA A 601 -4.73 -33.69 16.71
C ALA A 601 -5.53 -32.86 15.69
N ALA A 602 -6.66 -32.28 16.11
CA ALA A 602 -7.47 -31.41 15.25
C ALA A 602 -6.95 -29.97 15.21
N GLU A 603 -6.17 -29.53 16.21
CA GLU A 603 -5.71 -28.14 16.31
C GLU A 603 -4.39 -27.90 15.58
N TRP A 604 -3.66 -28.93 15.17
CA TRP A 604 -2.34 -28.83 14.52
C TRP A 604 -2.29 -29.45 13.12
N GLU A 605 -3.42 -29.91 12.59
CA GLU A 605 -3.49 -30.55 11.28
C GLU A 605 -2.89 -29.65 10.18
N GLY A 606 -1.89 -30.14 9.46
CA GLY A 606 -1.23 -29.42 8.37
C GLY A 606 -0.19 -28.36 8.78
N ALA A 607 0.14 -28.23 10.07
CA ALA A 607 1.18 -27.30 10.54
C ALA A 607 2.58 -27.67 10.02
N VAL A 608 3.39 -26.67 9.65
CA VAL A 608 4.77 -26.81 9.17
C VAL A 608 5.75 -26.27 10.21
N LEU A 609 6.72 -27.09 10.63
CA LEU A 609 7.67 -26.76 11.71
C LEU A 609 9.15 -26.83 11.26
N SER A 610 9.41 -26.67 9.96
CA SER A 610 10.76 -26.86 9.41
C SER A 610 11.78 -25.90 10.07
N ALA A 611 12.91 -26.42 10.57
CA ALA A 611 13.94 -25.64 11.27
C ALA A 611 13.47 -24.80 12.48
N ALA A 612 12.29 -25.06 13.06
CA ALA A 612 11.83 -24.37 14.26
C ALA A 612 12.70 -24.72 15.48
N THR A 613 12.90 -23.75 16.39
CA THR A 613 13.64 -23.95 17.64
C THR A 613 12.67 -24.17 18.81
N VAL A 614 12.83 -25.25 19.56
CA VAL A 614 11.98 -25.59 20.72
C VAL A 614 12.86 -25.86 21.94
N CYS A 615 12.65 -25.15 23.06
CA CYS A 615 13.38 -25.33 24.33
C CYS A 615 12.43 -25.12 25.54
N PRO A 616 12.76 -25.62 26.74
CA PRO A 616 11.90 -25.47 27.93
C PRO A 616 11.83 -24.02 28.46
N PRO A 617 10.78 -23.67 29.25
CA PRO A 617 10.60 -22.33 29.83
C PRO A 617 11.66 -21.96 30.87
N LYS A 618 12.00 -20.66 30.95
CA LYS A 618 13.18 -20.15 31.68
C LYS A 618 13.03 -20.07 33.22
N ASN A 619 11.82 -20.09 33.80
CA ASN A 619 11.60 -19.78 35.23
C ASN A 619 10.76 -20.82 36.04
N GLU A 620 11.44 -21.41 37.05
CA GLU A 620 11.02 -21.78 38.44
C GLU A 620 10.11 -22.99 38.80
N ASN A 621 10.73 -24.01 39.44
CA ASN A 621 10.61 -24.36 40.88
C ASN A 621 9.24 -24.32 41.64
N ASN A 622 8.08 -24.60 41.05
CA ASN A 622 6.87 -24.83 41.86
C ASN A 622 5.97 -25.99 41.39
N VAL A 623 6.08 -27.09 42.15
CA VAL A 623 5.14 -28.18 42.44
C VAL A 623 3.87 -28.24 41.57
N CYS A 624 3.87 -29.23 40.68
CA CYS A 624 2.69 -29.83 40.06
C CYS A 624 1.65 -30.19 41.13
N ASN A 625 0.61 -29.37 41.30
CA ASN A 625 -0.55 -29.76 42.08
C ASN A 625 -1.83 -29.25 41.41
N THR A 626 -2.27 -29.98 40.39
CA THR A 626 -3.67 -30.18 39.96
C THR A 626 -3.65 -31.05 38.70
N THR A 627 -3.70 -32.38 38.83
CA THR A 627 -4.15 -33.37 37.81
C THR A 627 -3.69 -33.27 36.34
N ALA A 628 -2.73 -32.40 36.03
CA ALA A 628 -2.18 -32.10 34.72
C ALA A 628 -0.71 -32.49 34.70
N THR A 629 -0.37 -33.38 33.77
CA THR A 629 0.91 -34.06 33.66
C THR A 629 2.03 -33.06 33.32
N ILE A 630 2.93 -32.77 34.27
CA ILE A 630 4.14 -31.98 34.06
C ILE A 630 5.31 -32.76 34.67
N ALA A 631 6.29 -33.13 33.83
CA ALA A 631 7.58 -33.67 34.25
C ALA A 631 8.72 -32.73 33.79
N THR A 632 9.59 -32.48 34.76
CA THR A 632 10.87 -31.75 34.83
C THR A 632 11.86 -31.94 33.68
N PHE A 633 12.75 -30.97 33.41
CA PHE A 633 14.02 -31.26 32.72
C PHE A 633 15.25 -30.50 33.27
N ASN A 634 15.84 -31.08 34.30
CA ASN A 634 17.28 -31.06 34.55
C ASN A 634 17.67 -32.47 35.02
N GLY A 635 18.44 -33.19 34.21
CA GLY A 635 19.16 -34.39 34.63
C GLY A 635 18.42 -35.73 34.65
N ALA A 636 17.22 -35.87 34.07
CA ALA A 636 16.54 -37.17 33.94
C ALA A 636 16.27 -37.52 32.45
N PRO A 637 16.45 -38.77 32.02
CA PRO A 637 16.33 -39.21 30.62
C PRO A 637 14.89 -39.28 30.05
N THR A 638 13.88 -38.67 30.68
CA THR A 638 12.49 -39.16 30.55
C THR A 638 11.39 -38.12 30.25
N CYS A 639 11.62 -37.05 29.46
CA CYS A 639 10.47 -36.21 29.02
C CYS A 639 10.32 -35.90 27.53
N ARG A 640 9.06 -35.94 27.14
CA ARG A 640 8.60 -36.22 25.80
C ARG A 640 8.59 -34.94 24.97
N LEU A 641 9.03 -35.03 23.71
CA LEU A 641 8.97 -33.94 22.73
C LEU A 641 7.52 -33.46 22.49
N PHE A 642 6.58 -34.41 22.52
CA PHE A 642 5.13 -34.18 22.52
C PHE A 642 4.56 -34.97 23.69
N GLY A 643 3.91 -34.31 24.64
CA GLY A 643 3.33 -34.98 25.82
C GLY A 643 2.17 -35.94 25.53
N VAL A 644 1.98 -36.38 24.28
CA VAL A 644 0.78 -37.12 23.83
C VAL A 644 1.17 -38.14 22.75
N PRO A 645 0.71 -39.40 22.84
CA PRO A 645 1.15 -40.50 21.96
C PRO A 645 0.91 -40.32 20.44
N ASP A 646 0.02 -39.42 20.02
CA ASP A 646 -0.47 -39.33 18.62
C ASP A 646 -0.06 -38.07 17.83
N VAL A 647 0.70 -37.13 18.40
CA VAL A 647 1.11 -35.90 17.68
C VAL A 647 2.17 -36.18 16.60
N GLY A 648 2.80 -37.35 16.64
CA GLY A 648 3.85 -37.74 15.70
C GLY A 648 3.35 -38.42 14.42
N GLU A 649 2.09 -38.88 14.37
CA GLU A 649 1.56 -39.47 13.14
C GLU A 649 1.46 -38.35 12.09
N PHE A 650 2.20 -38.46 10.98
CA PHE A 650 2.34 -37.42 9.93
C PHE A 650 3.16 -36.16 10.25
N ALA A 651 3.92 -36.11 11.36
CA ALA A 651 4.72 -34.93 11.67
C ALA A 651 5.70 -34.55 10.53
N ASN A 652 5.69 -33.29 10.07
CA ASN A 652 6.56 -32.81 9.00
C ASN A 652 7.70 -31.94 9.56
N LEU A 653 8.85 -32.57 9.81
CA LEU A 653 10.00 -32.03 10.55
C LEU A 653 11.34 -32.19 9.78
N PRO A 654 11.42 -31.85 8.48
CA PRO A 654 12.68 -31.96 7.75
C PRO A 654 13.74 -31.01 8.33
N GLY A 655 14.97 -31.50 8.51
CA GLY A 655 16.09 -30.74 9.05
C GLY A 655 15.97 -30.32 10.53
N ALA A 656 14.97 -30.83 11.25
CA ALA A 656 14.74 -30.47 12.64
C ALA A 656 15.92 -30.86 13.54
N ASN A 657 16.29 -29.99 14.49
CA ASN A 657 17.32 -30.31 15.49
C ASN A 657 16.69 -30.87 16.76
N LEU A 658 16.61 -32.20 16.84
CA LEU A 658 16.03 -32.96 17.95
C LEU A 658 17.11 -33.56 18.88
N ALA A 659 18.32 -32.98 18.88
CA ALA A 659 19.42 -33.46 19.68
C ALA A 659 19.10 -33.44 21.20
N GLY A 660 19.43 -34.52 21.91
CA GLY A 660 19.29 -34.62 23.37
C GLY A 660 17.87 -34.89 23.88
N ARG A 661 16.91 -35.18 23.00
CA ARG A 661 15.47 -35.25 23.34
C ARG A 661 14.98 -36.67 23.55
N ASP A 662 14.05 -36.88 24.48
CA ASP A 662 13.41 -38.18 24.66
C ASP A 662 12.23 -38.35 23.69
N LEU A 663 12.37 -39.30 22.77
CA LEU A 663 11.43 -39.70 21.74
C LEU A 663 10.73 -41.03 22.07
N SER A 664 11.09 -41.69 23.17
CA SER A 664 10.71 -43.08 23.49
C SER A 664 9.20 -43.37 23.53
N ALA A 665 8.36 -42.36 23.78
CA ALA A 665 6.90 -42.52 23.94
C ALA A 665 6.05 -41.91 22.81
N ASN A 666 6.62 -41.64 21.63
CA ASN A 666 5.90 -41.03 20.51
C ASN A 666 5.67 -42.02 19.36
N SER A 667 4.43 -42.12 18.86
CA SER A 667 4.17 -42.74 17.54
C SER A 667 4.54 -41.72 16.47
N LEU A 668 5.65 -41.94 15.75
CA LEU A 668 6.12 -41.12 14.62
C LEU A 668 5.80 -41.77 13.28
N ARG A 669 4.70 -42.53 13.24
CA ARG A 669 4.27 -43.25 12.05
C ARG A 669 4.03 -42.26 10.90
N ARG A 670 4.60 -42.53 9.73
CA ARG A 670 4.52 -41.64 8.55
C ARG A 670 5.06 -40.22 8.75
N ALA A 671 5.84 -39.97 9.81
CA ALA A 671 6.50 -38.69 10.00
C ALA A 671 7.59 -38.47 8.94
N ASN A 672 7.76 -37.23 8.49
CA ASN A 672 8.87 -36.80 7.65
C ASN A 672 9.95 -36.15 8.53
N LEU A 673 11.04 -36.86 8.76
CA LEU A 673 12.21 -36.44 9.55
C LEU A 673 13.47 -36.35 8.66
N SER A 674 13.31 -36.15 7.35
CA SER A 674 14.42 -36.11 6.40
C SER A 674 15.49 -35.09 6.82
N GLY A 675 16.75 -35.52 6.92
CA GLY A 675 17.87 -34.69 7.36
C GLY A 675 17.78 -34.16 8.82
N ALA A 676 16.88 -34.66 9.66
CA ALA A 676 16.79 -34.25 11.06
C ALA A 676 18.02 -34.70 11.87
N ASN A 677 18.46 -33.86 12.81
CA ASN A 677 19.52 -34.17 13.75
C ASN A 677 18.96 -34.80 15.03
N LEU A 678 19.17 -36.10 15.22
CA LEU A 678 18.71 -36.87 16.39
C LEU A 678 19.85 -37.08 17.42
N ALA A 679 20.91 -36.25 17.40
CA ALA A 679 22.09 -36.46 18.22
C ALA A 679 21.82 -36.54 19.73
N GLY A 680 22.04 -37.71 20.35
CA GLY A 680 21.83 -37.89 21.80
C GLY A 680 20.37 -37.91 22.23
N SER A 681 19.42 -38.05 21.29
CA SER A 681 18.03 -38.32 21.64
C SER A 681 17.89 -39.68 22.31
N ILE A 682 17.04 -39.76 23.33
CA ILE A 682 16.68 -41.00 24.02
C ILE A 682 15.49 -41.57 23.27
N ILE A 683 15.73 -42.56 22.42
CA ILE A 683 14.66 -43.22 21.66
C ILE A 683 14.19 -44.50 22.38
N GLY A 684 14.92 -44.93 23.41
CA GLY A 684 14.73 -46.19 24.12
C GLY A 684 14.53 -46.00 25.63
N ASP A 685 13.27 -46.12 26.04
CA ASP A 685 12.84 -46.74 27.30
C ASP A 685 11.45 -47.42 27.13
N ALA A 686 10.92 -47.50 25.91
CA ALA A 686 9.64 -48.15 25.63
C ALA A 686 9.72 -49.01 24.35
N PRO A 687 9.18 -50.24 24.35
CA PRO A 687 9.07 -51.12 23.18
C PRO A 687 8.05 -50.61 22.12
N GLU A 688 7.80 -49.30 22.07
CA GLU A 688 6.67 -48.68 21.37
C GLU A 688 7.10 -47.53 20.42
N ALA A 689 8.40 -47.26 20.28
CA ALA A 689 8.88 -46.25 19.33
C ALA A 689 8.60 -46.73 17.88
N ASN A 690 7.56 -46.15 17.28
CA ASN A 690 7.02 -46.58 15.99
C ASN A 690 7.32 -45.55 14.90
N PHE A 691 8.25 -45.89 14.02
CA PHE A 691 8.67 -45.17 12.82
C PHE A 691 8.17 -45.86 11.54
N THR A 692 7.08 -46.64 11.62
CA THR A 692 6.51 -47.31 10.44
C THR A 692 6.23 -46.30 9.34
N GLU A 693 6.67 -46.58 8.11
CA GLU A 693 6.54 -45.71 6.93
C GLU A 693 7.18 -44.30 7.08
N ALA A 694 8.03 -44.06 8.10
CA ALA A 694 8.64 -42.75 8.31
C ALA A 694 9.80 -42.49 7.32
N ASN A 695 10.05 -41.21 7.02
CA ASN A 695 11.20 -40.80 6.20
C ASN A 695 12.34 -40.26 7.08
N LEU A 696 13.44 -41.00 7.13
CA LEU A 696 14.68 -40.69 7.86
C LEU A 696 15.91 -40.64 6.93
N GLU A 697 15.70 -40.32 5.65
CA GLU A 697 16.78 -40.20 4.68
C GLU A 697 17.87 -39.22 5.17
N GLY A 698 19.13 -39.69 5.18
CA GLY A 698 20.29 -38.93 5.63
C GLY A 698 20.32 -38.57 7.12
N ALA A 699 19.42 -39.11 7.95
CA ALA A 699 19.43 -38.86 9.40
C ALA A 699 20.70 -39.42 10.06
N THR A 700 21.09 -38.87 11.23
CA THR A 700 22.26 -39.33 12.00
C THR A 700 21.87 -39.81 13.40
N ILE A 701 22.29 -41.03 13.74
CA ILE A 701 22.18 -41.67 15.07
C ILE A 701 23.60 -41.75 15.67
N ARG A 702 23.77 -41.23 16.90
CA ARG A 702 25.10 -41.13 17.54
C ARG A 702 25.53 -42.40 18.28
N ALA A 703 26.83 -42.50 18.55
CA ALA A 703 27.42 -43.56 19.34
C ALA A 703 26.77 -43.63 20.74
N GLY A 704 26.31 -44.81 21.14
CA GLY A 704 25.67 -45.06 22.44
C GLY A 704 24.17 -44.80 22.50
N SER A 705 23.50 -44.48 21.39
CA SER A 705 22.03 -44.48 21.33
C SER A 705 21.46 -45.88 21.52
N ASP A 706 20.39 -46.01 22.31
CA ASP A 706 19.63 -47.26 22.51
C ASP A 706 18.28 -47.18 21.77
N LEU A 707 18.11 -48.07 20.79
CA LEU A 707 16.91 -48.26 19.97
C LEU A 707 16.35 -49.69 20.12
N THR A 708 16.60 -50.33 21.26
CA THR A 708 16.17 -51.71 21.51
C THR A 708 14.66 -51.85 21.29
N GLY A 709 14.27 -52.74 20.37
CA GLY A 709 12.86 -53.04 20.05
C GLY A 709 12.11 -51.98 19.23
N ALA A 710 12.76 -50.93 18.75
CA ALA A 710 12.11 -49.90 17.93
C ALA A 710 11.56 -50.48 16.60
N ILE A 711 10.48 -49.89 16.08
CA ILE A 711 9.81 -50.34 14.85
C ILE A 711 10.09 -49.34 13.73
N PHE A 712 10.74 -49.81 12.66
CA PHE A 712 11.08 -49.08 11.44
C PHE A 712 10.53 -49.80 10.19
N THR A 713 9.45 -50.57 10.34
CA THR A 713 8.83 -51.31 9.24
C THR A 713 8.47 -50.36 8.08
N GLU A 714 8.86 -50.69 6.86
CA GLU A 714 8.64 -49.87 5.65
C GLU A 714 9.22 -48.44 5.71
N ALA A 715 10.12 -48.14 6.66
CA ALA A 715 10.73 -46.81 6.77
C ALA A 715 11.76 -46.54 5.65
N ASN A 716 11.85 -45.28 5.22
CA ASN A 716 12.94 -44.83 4.35
C ASN A 716 14.15 -44.40 5.20
N LEU A 717 15.19 -45.22 5.21
CA LEU A 717 16.46 -45.05 5.91
C LEU A 717 17.63 -44.92 4.93
N THR A 718 17.35 -44.46 3.69
CA THR A 718 18.39 -44.27 2.66
C THR A 718 19.48 -43.35 3.18
N ASP A 719 20.75 -43.74 2.99
CA ASP A 719 21.93 -42.99 3.43
C ASP A 719 21.94 -42.60 4.93
N ILE A 720 21.21 -43.33 5.78
CA ILE A 720 21.25 -43.10 7.24
C ILE A 720 22.66 -43.34 7.78
N VAL A 721 23.08 -42.52 8.74
CA VAL A 721 24.36 -42.66 9.44
C VAL A 721 24.10 -43.11 10.87
N ILE A 722 24.53 -44.32 11.22
CA ILE A 722 24.52 -44.85 12.58
C ILE A 722 25.97 -44.99 13.03
N GLU A 723 26.37 -44.13 13.98
CA GLU A 723 27.72 -44.14 14.52
C GLU A 723 28.01 -45.45 15.31
N PRO A 724 29.27 -45.92 15.31
CA PRO A 724 29.65 -47.16 15.99
C PRO A 724 29.25 -47.20 17.47
N GLY A 725 28.71 -48.34 17.91
CA GLY A 725 28.30 -48.57 19.30
C GLY A 725 26.86 -48.19 19.63
N ALA A 726 26.04 -47.80 18.66
CA ALA A 726 24.59 -47.75 18.84
C ALA A 726 24.01 -49.16 19.07
N VAL A 727 23.04 -49.26 20.00
CA VAL A 727 22.34 -50.50 20.37
C VAL A 727 20.99 -50.53 19.64
N LEU A 728 20.79 -51.50 18.76
CA LEU A 728 19.58 -51.71 17.97
C LEU A 728 19.07 -53.16 18.15
N THR A 729 19.24 -53.71 19.34
CA THR A 729 18.86 -55.09 19.65
C THR A 729 17.35 -55.27 19.45
N GLY A 730 16.93 -56.30 18.71
CA GLY A 730 15.51 -56.61 18.49
C GLY A 730 14.73 -55.61 17.64
N VAL A 731 15.40 -54.65 16.98
CA VAL A 731 14.76 -53.66 16.11
C VAL A 731 13.97 -54.33 14.97
N GLN A 732 12.81 -53.78 14.61
CA GLN A 732 12.01 -54.25 13.46
C GLN A 732 12.28 -53.37 12.25
N LEU A 733 12.95 -53.91 11.23
CA LEU A 733 13.34 -53.24 9.98
C LEU A 733 12.74 -53.96 8.76
N VAL A 734 11.59 -54.62 8.94
CA VAL A 734 10.91 -55.36 7.87
C VAL A 734 10.59 -54.41 6.71
N ASP A 735 10.95 -54.78 5.49
CA ASP A 735 10.75 -53.98 4.27
C ASP A 735 11.37 -52.56 4.31
N ALA A 736 12.27 -52.27 5.26
CA ALA A 736 12.89 -50.96 5.36
C ALA A 736 13.88 -50.71 4.21
N ASN A 737 13.90 -49.49 3.67
CA ASN A 737 14.87 -49.09 2.66
C ASN A 737 16.11 -48.50 3.32
N MET A 738 17.18 -49.27 3.39
CA MET A 738 18.48 -48.91 3.99
C MET A 738 19.60 -48.85 2.95
N ARG A 739 19.27 -48.51 1.70
CA ARG A 739 20.27 -48.41 0.62
C ARG A 739 21.32 -47.35 0.98
N GLY A 740 22.60 -47.71 0.86
CA GLY A 740 23.71 -46.81 1.17
C GLY A 740 23.92 -46.50 2.65
N ALA A 741 23.15 -47.13 3.56
CA ALA A 741 23.26 -46.88 4.99
C ALA A 741 24.67 -47.14 5.53
N LEU A 742 25.13 -46.29 6.45
CA LEU A 742 26.41 -46.43 7.16
C LEU A 742 26.12 -46.87 8.60
N ILE A 743 26.24 -48.17 8.88
CA ILE A 743 25.89 -48.77 10.18
C ILE A 743 27.07 -49.55 10.79
N ASP A 744 28.29 -49.10 10.52
CA ASP A 744 29.53 -49.74 10.98
C ASP A 744 29.59 -49.86 12.52
N GLY A 745 29.89 -51.05 13.04
CA GLY A 745 30.05 -51.30 14.48
C GLY A 745 28.76 -51.20 15.31
N ALA A 746 27.59 -51.13 14.68
CA ALA A 746 26.30 -51.14 15.37
C ALA A 746 25.93 -52.55 15.90
N ILE A 747 25.16 -52.60 17.00
CA ILE A 747 24.68 -53.84 17.61
C ILE A 747 23.24 -54.09 17.15
N LEU A 748 23.04 -55.03 16.23
CA LEU A 748 21.76 -55.45 15.67
C LEU A 748 21.42 -56.90 16.07
N GLN A 749 21.78 -57.30 17.28
CA GLN A 749 21.46 -58.63 17.79
C GLN A 749 19.93 -58.84 17.81
N ASP A 750 19.45 -60.01 17.42
CA ASP A 750 18.00 -60.34 17.36
C ASP A 750 17.16 -59.41 16.46
N ALA A 751 17.78 -58.57 15.63
CA ALA A 751 17.07 -57.65 14.75
C ALA A 751 16.30 -58.39 13.65
N ASN A 752 15.15 -57.83 13.25
CA ASN A 752 14.35 -58.36 12.16
C ASN A 752 14.47 -57.47 10.91
N LEU A 753 15.34 -57.84 9.99
CA LEU A 753 15.59 -57.19 8.69
C LEU A 753 15.02 -58.00 7.52
N ASP A 754 13.91 -58.72 7.73
CA ASP A 754 13.24 -59.47 6.66
C ASP A 754 12.91 -58.55 5.48
N SER A 755 13.30 -58.95 4.28
CA SER A 755 13.05 -58.20 3.03
C SER A 755 13.62 -56.78 2.97
N ALA A 756 14.48 -56.39 3.93
CA ALA A 756 15.10 -55.06 3.98
C ALA A 756 16.05 -54.82 2.78
N GLN A 757 16.09 -53.58 2.29
CA GLN A 757 16.96 -53.19 1.16
C GLN A 757 18.27 -52.60 1.67
N LEU A 758 19.35 -53.37 1.64
CA LEU A 758 20.68 -53.02 2.18
C LEU A 758 21.75 -52.89 1.08
N SER A 759 21.35 -52.66 -0.17
CA SER A 759 22.28 -52.65 -1.29
C SER A 759 23.33 -51.54 -1.12
N GLY A 760 24.62 -51.92 -1.19
CA GLY A 760 25.74 -51.01 -0.98
C GLY A 760 25.91 -50.45 0.44
N ALA A 761 25.19 -50.97 1.44
CA ALA A 761 25.35 -50.53 2.83
C ALA A 761 26.73 -50.89 3.41
N SER A 762 27.25 -50.05 4.30
CA SER A 762 28.45 -50.32 5.10
C SER A 762 28.03 -50.87 6.45
N MET A 763 28.41 -52.12 6.73
CA MET A 763 28.05 -52.88 7.92
C MET A 763 29.30 -53.48 8.57
N ARG A 764 30.44 -52.80 8.49
CA ARG A 764 31.73 -53.33 8.95
C ARG A 764 31.72 -53.53 10.46
N GLY A 765 32.14 -54.70 10.91
CA GLY A 765 32.23 -55.03 12.35
C GLY A 765 30.89 -54.97 13.09
N THR A 766 29.75 -54.99 12.38
CA THR A 766 28.42 -55.05 13.00
C THR A 766 28.21 -56.36 13.77
N VAL A 767 27.38 -56.32 14.82
CA VAL A 767 26.96 -57.50 15.57
C VAL A 767 25.52 -57.83 15.19
N LEU A 768 25.34 -58.79 14.30
CA LEU A 768 24.06 -59.26 13.76
C LEU A 768 23.62 -60.59 14.38
N ASP A 769 24.31 -61.11 15.40
CA ASP A 769 24.05 -62.44 15.95
C ASP A 769 22.55 -62.69 16.18
N GLU A 770 22.06 -63.84 15.70
CA GLU A 770 20.65 -64.27 15.76
C GLU A 770 19.62 -63.39 15.00
N ALA A 771 20.07 -62.39 14.23
CA ALA A 771 19.19 -61.56 13.40
C ALA A 771 18.55 -62.33 12.22
N ASN A 772 17.35 -61.88 11.83
CA ASN A 772 16.64 -62.32 10.64
C ASN A 772 16.93 -61.39 9.45
N LEU A 773 17.60 -61.89 8.42
CA LEU A 773 17.86 -61.23 7.14
C LEU A 773 17.31 -62.04 5.95
N ASN A 774 16.23 -62.80 6.14
CA ASN A 774 15.62 -63.54 5.03
C ASN A 774 15.14 -62.57 3.95
N GLN A 775 15.33 -62.96 2.68
CA GLN A 775 14.97 -62.17 1.49
C GLN A 775 15.60 -60.76 1.41
N ALA A 776 16.48 -60.39 2.34
CA ALA A 776 17.12 -59.07 2.35
C ALA A 776 18.02 -58.86 1.14
N GLY A 777 18.05 -57.63 0.62
CA GLY A 777 18.86 -57.22 -0.53
C GLY A 777 20.20 -56.62 -0.11
N LEU A 778 21.23 -57.42 0.11
CA LEU A 778 22.59 -57.02 0.50
C LEU A 778 23.59 -56.92 -0.69
N GLY A 779 23.11 -56.71 -1.91
CA GLY A 779 23.97 -56.65 -3.10
C GLY A 779 25.06 -55.57 -2.96
N GLY A 780 26.33 -56.00 -3.03
CA GLY A 780 27.50 -55.12 -2.87
C GLY A 780 27.70 -54.51 -1.48
N ALA A 781 27.00 -54.99 -0.44
CA ALA A 781 27.20 -54.52 0.93
C ALA A 781 28.57 -54.93 1.49
N ASP A 782 29.11 -54.15 2.43
CA ASP A 782 30.36 -54.45 3.13
C ASP A 782 30.08 -54.93 4.56
N LEU A 783 30.17 -56.24 4.77
CA LEU A 783 30.06 -56.92 6.07
C LEU A 783 31.42 -57.36 6.61
N THR A 784 32.51 -56.69 6.22
CA THR A 784 33.86 -57.07 6.65
C THR A 784 33.96 -57.10 8.18
N GLY A 785 34.38 -58.24 8.74
CA GLY A 785 34.55 -58.43 10.18
C GLY A 785 33.24 -58.48 10.99
N ALA A 786 32.07 -58.52 10.36
CA ALA A 786 30.79 -58.61 11.08
C ALA A 786 30.64 -59.95 11.82
N SER A 787 30.00 -59.93 12.99
CA SER A 787 29.51 -61.15 13.66
C SER A 787 28.08 -61.39 13.23
N ALA A 788 27.81 -62.51 12.56
CA ALA A 788 26.50 -62.91 12.07
C ALA A 788 26.25 -64.39 12.43
N GLN A 789 26.53 -64.75 13.67
CA GLN A 789 26.38 -66.11 14.17
C GLN A 789 24.89 -66.46 14.27
N ARG A 790 24.52 -67.65 13.80
CA ARG A 790 23.12 -68.14 13.85
C ARG A 790 22.07 -67.25 13.17
N CYS A 791 22.46 -66.27 12.35
CA CYS A 791 21.52 -65.47 11.57
C CYS A 791 20.79 -66.31 10.52
N THR A 792 19.66 -65.82 10.04
CA THR A 792 18.96 -66.38 8.88
C THR A 792 19.08 -65.45 7.67
N PHE A 793 19.57 -65.97 6.56
CA PHE A 793 19.76 -65.32 5.27
C PHE A 793 19.02 -66.10 4.17
N VAL A 794 17.89 -66.72 4.50
CA VAL A 794 17.16 -67.58 3.56
C VAL A 794 16.72 -66.75 2.36
N GLU A 795 17.12 -67.18 1.16
CA GLU A 795 16.83 -66.48 -0.11
C GLU A 795 17.33 -65.00 -0.16
N ALA A 796 18.24 -64.61 0.73
CA ALA A 796 18.83 -63.26 0.72
C ALA A 796 19.78 -63.06 -0.48
N ASN A 797 19.86 -61.83 -0.99
CA ASN A 797 20.76 -61.48 -2.08
C ASN A 797 22.03 -60.79 -1.56
N LEU A 798 23.11 -61.55 -1.48
CA LEU A 798 24.47 -61.12 -1.09
C LEU A 798 25.40 -61.01 -2.31
N SER A 799 24.87 -60.82 -3.52
CA SER A 799 25.68 -60.78 -4.75
C SER A 799 26.74 -59.68 -4.66
N GLY A 800 28.01 -60.05 -4.85
CA GLY A 800 29.14 -59.12 -4.77
C GLY A 800 29.43 -58.52 -3.39
N ALA A 801 28.76 -58.96 -2.32
CA ALA A 801 29.02 -58.47 -0.96
C ALA A 801 30.43 -58.85 -0.47
N ASP A 802 31.03 -58.02 0.39
CA ASP A 802 32.27 -58.35 1.09
C ASP A 802 31.98 -58.86 2.50
N LEU A 803 32.23 -60.15 2.73
CA LEU A 803 32.06 -60.86 4.00
C LEU A 803 33.42 -61.26 4.58
N SER A 804 34.51 -60.63 4.13
CA SER A 804 35.86 -60.96 4.58
C SER A 804 35.97 -60.85 6.10
N ASP A 805 36.62 -61.82 6.75
CA ASP A 805 36.76 -61.91 8.21
C ASP A 805 35.44 -62.01 9.01
N ALA A 806 34.28 -62.11 8.36
CA ALA A 806 33.00 -62.22 9.05
C ALA A 806 32.81 -63.61 9.70
N ASN A 807 32.04 -63.65 10.79
CA ASN A 807 31.70 -64.89 11.50
C ASN A 807 30.24 -65.28 11.28
N LEU A 808 29.99 -66.24 10.40
CA LEU A 808 28.69 -66.81 10.07
C LEU A 808 28.51 -68.22 10.66
N THR A 809 29.12 -68.51 11.81
CA THR A 809 29.01 -69.83 12.45
C THR A 809 27.55 -70.17 12.71
N GLY A 810 27.09 -71.30 12.18
CA GLY A 810 25.71 -71.77 12.33
C GLY A 810 24.64 -70.95 11.60
N ALA A 811 25.02 -70.00 10.73
CA ALA A 811 24.06 -69.20 9.97
C ALA A 811 23.29 -70.05 8.93
N ASN A 812 22.04 -69.68 8.65
CA ASN A 812 21.20 -70.33 7.65
C ASN A 812 21.14 -69.50 6.37
N LEU A 813 21.93 -69.88 5.37
CA LEU A 813 22.03 -69.28 4.03
C LEU A 813 21.32 -70.13 2.96
N ASN A 814 20.28 -70.88 3.33
CA ASN A 814 19.55 -71.74 2.39
C ASN A 814 19.03 -70.92 1.19
N LYS A 815 19.40 -71.34 -0.03
CA LYS A 815 19.12 -70.64 -1.30
C LYS A 815 19.55 -69.17 -1.38
N ALA A 816 20.44 -68.72 -0.50
CA ALA A 816 21.00 -67.37 -0.61
C ALA A 816 21.80 -67.20 -1.90
N ILE A 817 21.80 -65.99 -2.45
CA ILE A 817 22.55 -65.63 -3.66
C ILE A 817 23.84 -64.94 -3.23
N LEU A 818 24.97 -65.62 -3.32
CA LEU A 818 26.31 -65.11 -2.99
C LEU A 818 27.18 -64.93 -4.25
N THR A 819 26.60 -64.88 -5.45
CA THR A 819 27.32 -64.74 -6.71
C THR A 819 28.37 -63.62 -6.66
N GLY A 820 29.65 -63.96 -6.88
CA GLY A 820 30.76 -63.01 -6.87
C GLY A 820 31.14 -62.43 -5.50
N ALA A 821 30.56 -62.91 -4.40
CA ALA A 821 30.86 -62.42 -3.05
C ALA A 821 32.31 -62.75 -2.61
N ARG A 822 32.84 -61.94 -1.69
CA ARG A 822 34.17 -62.11 -1.09
C ARG A 822 34.02 -62.72 0.30
N LEU A 823 34.49 -63.95 0.44
CA LEU A 823 34.43 -64.76 1.66
C LEU A 823 35.83 -64.99 2.25
N ALA A 824 36.74 -64.01 2.13
CA ALA A 824 38.12 -64.22 2.56
C ALA A 824 38.19 -64.36 4.10
N ARG A 825 38.73 -65.47 4.62
CA ARG A 825 38.80 -65.77 6.06
C ARG A 825 37.45 -65.80 6.80
N THR A 826 36.35 -65.87 6.07
CA THR A 826 35.00 -65.98 6.64
C THR A 826 34.82 -67.33 7.35
N VAL A 827 34.13 -67.31 8.50
CA VAL A 827 33.84 -68.51 9.30
C VAL A 827 32.42 -68.97 9.01
N LEU A 828 32.25 -70.08 8.30
CA LEU A 828 30.97 -70.69 7.92
C LEU A 828 30.80 -72.08 8.57
N THR A 829 31.47 -72.31 9.70
CA THR A 829 31.39 -73.58 10.43
C THR A 829 29.95 -73.87 10.84
N ARG A 830 29.44 -75.07 10.54
CA ARG A 830 28.03 -75.48 10.78
C ARG A 830 26.96 -74.65 10.05
N ALA A 831 27.33 -73.80 9.09
CA ALA A 831 26.35 -73.03 8.33
C ALA A 831 25.53 -73.93 7.38
N VAL A 832 24.28 -73.53 7.10
CA VAL A 832 23.39 -74.20 6.15
C VAL A 832 23.38 -73.42 4.84
N LEU A 833 24.05 -73.91 3.81
CA LEU A 833 24.14 -73.35 2.46
C LEU A 833 23.41 -74.21 1.42
N SER A 834 22.43 -75.01 1.83
CA SER A 834 21.71 -75.89 0.91
C SER A 834 21.05 -75.08 -0.22
N GLY A 835 21.33 -75.41 -1.47
CA GLY A 835 20.79 -74.69 -2.64
C GLY A 835 21.32 -73.27 -2.86
N ALA A 836 22.31 -72.82 -2.07
CA ALA A 836 22.87 -71.47 -2.23
C ALA A 836 23.66 -71.32 -3.54
N LEU A 837 23.66 -70.11 -4.09
CA LEU A 837 24.42 -69.76 -5.30
C LEU A 837 25.74 -69.09 -4.92
N LEU A 838 26.85 -69.81 -5.01
CA LEU A 838 28.21 -69.36 -4.72
C LEU A 838 29.06 -69.33 -6.00
N ASP A 839 28.48 -69.00 -7.14
CA ASP A 839 29.26 -68.91 -8.38
C ASP A 839 30.22 -67.71 -8.33
N ALA A 840 31.44 -67.92 -8.83
CA ALA A 840 32.53 -66.95 -8.85
C ALA A 840 32.93 -66.34 -7.49
N VAL A 841 32.63 -66.99 -6.35
CA VAL A 841 33.02 -66.47 -5.02
C VAL A 841 34.54 -66.56 -4.79
N SER A 842 35.07 -65.62 -4.00
CA SER A 842 36.45 -65.67 -3.51
C SER A 842 36.49 -66.07 -2.04
N MET A 843 36.88 -67.31 -1.74
CA MET A 843 36.82 -67.91 -0.40
C MET A 843 38.20 -68.24 0.20
N ASN A 844 39.20 -67.40 -0.07
CA ASN A 844 40.57 -67.59 0.45
C ASN A 844 40.60 -67.54 1.99
N GLY A 845 40.98 -68.63 2.66
CA GLY A 845 40.97 -68.70 4.12
C GLY A 845 39.63 -69.06 4.75
N ALA A 846 38.56 -69.25 3.95
CA ALA A 846 37.23 -69.51 4.48
C ALA A 846 37.14 -70.89 5.17
N ARG A 847 36.33 -70.99 6.23
CA ARG A 847 36.12 -72.23 6.99
C ARG A 847 34.69 -72.74 6.85
N PHE A 848 34.47 -73.80 6.10
CA PHE A 848 33.18 -74.47 5.89
C PHE A 848 33.04 -75.76 6.70
N ASP A 849 33.81 -75.94 7.77
CA ASP A 849 33.82 -77.18 8.53
C ASP A 849 32.40 -77.53 9.03
N THR A 850 31.95 -78.75 8.76
CA THR A 850 30.60 -79.26 9.10
C THR A 850 29.42 -78.48 8.50
N ALA A 851 29.64 -77.68 7.45
CA ALA A 851 28.58 -76.96 6.76
C ALA A 851 27.71 -77.89 5.89
N ASP A 852 26.41 -77.59 5.77
CA ASP A 852 25.50 -78.26 4.84
C ASP A 852 25.46 -77.50 3.51
N MET A 853 26.11 -78.03 2.48
CA MET A 853 26.24 -77.40 1.16
C MET A 853 25.50 -78.20 0.07
N ARG A 854 24.44 -78.93 0.46
CA ARG A 854 23.67 -79.76 -0.47
C ARG A 854 23.06 -78.96 -1.61
N GLY A 855 23.32 -79.35 -2.84
CA GLY A 855 22.77 -78.64 -4.01
C GLY A 855 23.33 -77.23 -4.21
N ALA A 856 24.37 -76.82 -3.49
CA ALA A 856 24.98 -75.49 -3.66
C ALA A 856 25.70 -75.39 -5.01
N ASN A 857 25.69 -74.21 -5.62
CA ASN A 857 26.41 -73.94 -6.87
C ASN A 857 27.73 -73.22 -6.60
N LEU A 858 28.88 -73.89 -6.76
CA LEU A 858 30.22 -73.32 -6.59
C LEU A 858 30.96 -73.15 -7.93
N THR A 859 30.23 -72.89 -9.01
CA THR A 859 30.84 -72.76 -10.34
C THR A 859 31.86 -71.62 -10.35
N ASP A 860 33.08 -71.87 -10.82
CA ASP A 860 34.18 -70.89 -10.92
C ASP A 860 34.61 -70.23 -9.59
N ALA A 861 34.22 -70.79 -8.43
CA ALA A 861 34.66 -70.32 -7.13
C ALA A 861 36.18 -70.52 -6.92
N ARG A 862 36.81 -69.63 -6.13
CA ARG A 862 38.27 -69.61 -5.90
C ARG A 862 38.59 -69.57 -4.41
N GLY A 863 39.33 -70.54 -3.88
CA GLY A 863 39.67 -70.58 -2.46
C GLY A 863 41.05 -71.19 -2.18
N ARG A 864 41.99 -70.38 -1.68
CA ARG A 864 43.34 -70.80 -1.29
C ARG A 864 43.78 -70.16 0.03
N PRO A 865 44.05 -70.92 1.11
CA PRO A 865 43.52 -72.24 1.48
C PRO A 865 42.15 -72.12 2.17
N ALA A 866 41.13 -72.92 1.80
CA ALA A 866 39.83 -72.97 2.48
C ALA A 866 39.62 -74.36 3.13
N THR A 867 38.92 -74.45 4.27
CA THR A 867 38.63 -75.73 4.95
C THR A 867 37.19 -76.17 4.73
N VAL A 868 36.95 -77.48 4.61
CA VAL A 868 35.62 -78.10 4.36
C VAL A 868 35.44 -79.37 5.21
N LEU A 869 36.08 -79.45 6.37
CA LEU A 869 36.15 -80.70 7.15
C LEU A 869 34.76 -81.13 7.62
N GLY A 870 34.27 -82.28 7.16
CA GLY A 870 32.95 -82.80 7.50
C GLY A 870 31.77 -82.07 6.86
N ALA A 871 32.01 -81.23 5.84
CA ALA A 871 30.95 -80.55 5.10
C ALA A 871 30.17 -81.53 4.20
N ASN A 872 28.86 -81.32 4.05
CA ASN A 872 28.01 -82.12 3.17
C ASN A 872 27.86 -81.45 1.80
N LEU A 873 28.53 -81.98 0.78
CA LEU A 873 28.52 -81.46 -0.60
C LEU A 873 27.59 -82.24 -1.54
N SER A 874 26.68 -83.07 -1.02
CA SER A 874 25.85 -83.92 -1.89
C SER A 874 24.97 -83.10 -2.85
N GLY A 875 25.12 -83.36 -4.16
CA GLY A 875 24.42 -82.63 -5.22
C GLY A 875 24.96 -81.23 -5.53
N ALA A 876 26.07 -80.79 -4.92
CA ALA A 876 26.69 -79.50 -5.23
C ALA A 876 27.32 -79.47 -6.64
N ASN A 877 27.24 -78.32 -7.32
CA ASN A 877 27.91 -78.10 -8.60
C ASN A 877 29.30 -77.47 -8.37
N LEU A 878 30.37 -78.18 -8.76
CA LEU A 878 31.77 -77.79 -8.52
C LEU A 878 32.54 -77.42 -9.81
N CYS A 879 31.85 -77.17 -10.92
CA CYS A 879 32.48 -76.90 -12.21
C CYS A 879 33.41 -75.67 -12.14
N GLY A 880 34.68 -75.79 -12.56
CA GLY A 880 35.60 -74.64 -12.58
C GLY A 880 36.14 -74.21 -11.20
N LEU A 881 35.79 -74.92 -10.11
CA LEU A 881 36.29 -74.64 -8.76
C LEU A 881 37.83 -74.73 -8.69
N GLN A 882 38.47 -73.69 -8.16
CA GLN A 882 39.91 -73.63 -7.96
C GLN A 882 40.28 -73.72 -6.47
N TRP A 883 40.60 -74.94 -5.99
CA TRP A 883 41.27 -75.15 -4.71
C TRP A 883 42.79 -75.00 -4.83
N GLY A 884 43.43 -74.39 -3.83
CA GLY A 884 44.89 -74.21 -3.80
C GLY A 884 45.60 -75.42 -3.21
N GLU A 885 46.75 -75.78 -3.78
CA GLU A 885 47.63 -76.84 -3.26
C GLU A 885 48.10 -76.52 -1.84
N TYR A 886 47.64 -77.30 -0.84
CA TYR A 886 48.33 -77.47 0.43
C TYR A 886 48.46 -78.97 0.72
N ASN A 887 49.70 -79.39 0.91
CA ASN A 887 50.16 -80.77 1.08
C ASN A 887 49.48 -81.43 2.31
N PRO A 888 48.78 -82.58 2.18
CA PRO A 888 48.02 -83.15 3.30
C PRO A 888 48.91 -83.96 4.25
N PRO A 889 48.77 -83.85 5.58
CA PRO A 889 48.92 -85.00 6.45
C PRO A 889 47.56 -85.70 6.54
N GLU A 890 47.47 -86.85 5.86
CA GLU A 890 46.58 -88.00 6.06
C GLU A 890 45.11 -87.76 6.49
N THR A 891 44.20 -88.34 5.66
CA THR A 891 42.75 -88.61 5.86
C THR A 891 41.76 -87.55 5.35
N PHE A 892 41.61 -87.50 4.02
CA PHE A 892 40.34 -87.14 3.39
C PHE A 892 39.58 -88.43 3.04
N THR A 893 38.46 -88.70 3.71
CA THR A 893 37.39 -89.58 3.19
C THR A 893 36.32 -88.69 2.60
N PHE A 894 36.09 -88.82 1.29
CA PHE A 894 34.99 -88.20 0.54
C PHE A 894 33.63 -88.74 0.97
#